data_AF-A0A5B9QYS0-F1
#
_entry.id   AF-A0A5B9QYS0-F1
#
_cell.length_a   1.000
_cell.length_b   1.000
_cell.length_c   1.000
_cell.angle_alpha   90.00
_cell.angle_beta   90.00
_cell.angle_gamma   90.00
#
_symmetry.space_group_name_H-M   'P 1'
#
loop_
_entity.id
_entity.type
_entity.pdbx_description
1 polymer ?
#
loop_
_entity_poly.entity_id
_entity_poly.type
_entity_poly.pdbx_seq_one_letter_code
_entity_poly.pdbx_strand_id
1 'polypeptide(L)'
;MNQDKPGAEPLQDDQSAASDRGDATKDPKEAMASPPRKPFGCLALSATCFGMLLLLLAVFVYTNLIRQPQLKISKATTYITEPLTEEGTRVDYFAAFEDEFYESGMKPEDNGYRLMVAALGDIADNDGQDRAPAAQYYQKLGLDPEVAPTMSYIEPYEFLDQYASAEGLDEEQAWELYDQLSQPWTLDEFPMMEPWLEQNGPVLDLLAEAVRYPAFRFPVLRDSDNATLHNSHSFDEIHTARSFARMLQARAYYRIGTGEIDGAIDDVISCARLGRHTASQGTMVSCLVGIALEGVAGSVAIAASQDAQPSTEQIQRLIDELDALPPRPTTAQMLLAERYVALDYLQSLAHGDESLAELFSNWEHRGFQSNIAVVKSPIDWNIVTQRVNEHFDVLATGQALQLPDIKSLSTPIIGERSRRFADMFGTQYVPGFQASAEAEHRLECMKNLQRISLAMLLYEREYGTLPPAYSVDAAGKPLHSWRVLLLPYLGEQKLWSKLRLDESWDSEHNRQFHDVVVSRYQCPSAELPPGQTTYSVVVGEDTAFHRSEGKALDDFGAHLALVVEREQAVCWMDPMSELPQSIAFEGINRNNAGLGSLHLGGLNIGFRDGGATFISETYELSKLQGWLDGTAETRDW
;
A
#
# COMPACT_ATOMS: atom_id res chain seq x y z
N MET A 1 13.97 57.35 -7.89
CA MET A 1 14.05 58.80 -8.17
C MET A 1 12.64 59.36 -8.01
N ASN A 2 12.47 60.17 -6.96
CA ASN A 2 11.33 61.05 -6.56
C ASN A 2 9.99 60.36 -6.18
N GLN A 3 9.43 60.45 -4.95
CA GLN A 3 9.07 61.63 -4.09
C GLN A 3 8.11 62.60 -4.83
N ASP A 4 6.95 63.07 -4.36
CA ASP A 4 6.50 63.45 -3.02
C ASP A 4 4.96 63.59 -2.95
N LYS A 5 4.45 63.57 -1.70
CA LYS A 5 3.15 64.03 -1.14
C LYS A 5 3.07 65.59 -1.14
N PRO A 6 2.15 66.29 -0.43
CA PRO A 6 0.69 66.16 -0.20
C PRO A 6 -0.04 67.54 -0.34
N GLY A 7 -1.32 67.64 0.02
CA GLY A 7 -2.00 68.93 0.28
C GLY A 7 -3.31 68.78 1.06
N ALA A 8 -3.44 69.47 2.19
CA ALA A 8 -4.53 69.42 3.16
C ALA A 8 -5.22 70.80 3.30
N GLU A 9 -6.53 70.77 3.64
CA GLU A 9 -7.30 71.71 4.49
C GLU A 9 -7.37 73.23 4.16
N PRO A 10 -8.17 74.06 4.89
CA PRO A 10 -9.49 73.89 5.54
C PRO A 10 -10.43 75.11 5.25
N LEU A 11 -11.56 75.27 5.94
CA LEU A 11 -12.04 76.58 6.42
C LEU A 11 -13.12 76.45 7.51
N GLN A 12 -12.90 77.23 8.59
CA GLN A 12 -13.58 77.31 9.88
C GLN A 12 -14.67 78.39 9.97
N ASP A 13 -15.55 78.18 10.96
CA ASP A 13 -16.13 79.09 11.99
C ASP A 13 -16.76 80.46 11.66
N ASP A 14 -17.95 80.72 12.25
CA ASP A 14 -18.16 81.54 13.48
C ASP A 14 -19.68 81.75 13.75
N GLN A 15 -20.20 81.47 14.97
CA GLN A 15 -20.63 82.42 16.03
C GLN A 15 -21.73 83.45 15.64
N SER A 16 -22.74 83.86 16.42
CA SER A 16 -23.15 83.69 17.83
C SER A 16 -24.52 84.41 18.08
N ALA A 17 -25.14 84.12 19.24
CA ALA A 17 -25.91 85.03 20.14
C ALA A 17 -27.37 85.51 19.86
N ALA A 18 -28.31 84.89 20.57
CA ALA A 18 -29.17 85.40 21.66
C ALA A 18 -30.09 86.66 21.55
N SER A 19 -31.36 86.46 21.99
CA SER A 19 -32.22 87.25 22.91
C SER A 19 -33.69 87.33 22.41
N ASP A 20 -34.73 87.65 23.18
CA ASP A 20 -35.29 87.29 24.49
C ASP A 20 -36.65 88.08 24.56
N ARG A 21 -37.66 87.52 25.26
CA ARG A 21 -38.87 88.15 25.87
C ARG A 21 -40.10 88.68 25.08
N GLY A 22 -41.27 88.28 25.61
CA GLY A 22 -42.47 89.12 25.85
C GLY A 22 -43.74 88.67 25.10
N ASP A 23 -44.66 87.87 25.67
CA ASP A 23 -45.81 88.24 26.54
C ASP A 23 -46.87 89.10 25.80
N ALA A 24 -48.21 88.92 25.80
CA ALA A 24 -49.17 88.01 26.44
C ALA A 24 -50.55 88.13 25.72
N THR A 25 -51.41 87.13 25.91
CA THR A 25 -52.90 87.18 25.95
C THR A 25 -53.75 87.43 24.67
N LYS A 26 -54.56 86.43 24.30
CA LYS A 26 -56.05 86.47 24.33
C LYS A 26 -56.69 85.15 23.85
N ASP A 27 -57.34 84.46 24.81
CA ASP A 27 -58.67 83.80 24.86
C ASP A 27 -59.35 83.13 23.62
N PRO A 28 -60.32 82.20 23.84
CA PRO A 28 -60.35 80.89 23.20
C PRO A 28 -61.62 80.69 22.33
N LYS A 29 -61.62 79.58 21.58
CA LYS A 29 -62.70 79.02 20.74
C LYS A 29 -62.58 79.33 19.24
N GLU A 30 -61.96 78.37 18.53
CA GLU A 30 -62.41 77.84 17.24
C GLU A 30 -61.64 76.51 17.05
N ALA A 31 -62.28 75.39 17.35
CA ALA A 31 -62.92 74.51 16.38
C ALA A 31 -61.93 73.58 15.64
N MET A 32 -61.88 72.33 16.12
CA MET A 32 -61.71 71.08 15.36
C MET A 32 -60.49 70.91 14.43
N ALA A 33 -59.47 70.18 14.92
CA ALA A 33 -58.84 69.08 14.18
C ALA A 33 -57.99 68.21 15.14
N SER A 34 -58.43 66.98 15.38
CA SER A 34 -57.67 65.96 16.11
C SER A 34 -56.48 65.46 15.26
N PRO A 35 -55.25 65.34 15.78
CA PRO A 35 -54.26 64.48 15.13
C PRO A 35 -54.59 63.01 15.45
N PRO A 36 -54.37 62.07 14.51
CA PRO A 36 -54.79 60.69 14.68
C PRO A 36 -53.95 59.99 15.76
N ARG A 37 -54.62 59.22 16.61
CA ARG A 37 -53.97 58.22 17.48
C ARG A 37 -53.23 57.23 16.58
N LYS A 38 -51.90 57.14 16.70
CA LYS A 38 -51.10 56.06 16.09
C LYS A 38 -51.67 54.71 16.57
N PRO A 39 -51.84 53.71 15.69
CA PRO A 39 -52.51 52.48 16.06
C PRO A 39 -51.58 51.62 16.94
N PHE A 40 -52.10 51.12 18.06
CA PHE A 40 -51.46 50.10 18.91
C PHE A 40 -51.12 48.78 18.16
N GLY A 41 -51.54 48.62 16.90
CA GLY A 41 -51.29 47.44 16.07
C GLY A 41 -49.83 47.24 15.63
N CYS A 42 -49.04 48.30 15.42
CA CYS A 42 -47.64 48.14 14.98
C CYS A 42 -46.73 47.57 16.09
N LEU A 43 -47.00 47.89 17.36
CA LEU A 43 -46.25 47.36 18.51
C LEU A 43 -46.56 45.88 18.77
N ALA A 44 -47.82 45.48 18.59
CA ALA A 44 -48.24 44.08 18.68
C ALA A 44 -47.63 43.24 17.55
N LEU A 45 -47.64 43.75 16.30
CA LEU A 45 -47.01 43.08 15.16
C LEU A 45 -45.48 42.95 15.34
N SER A 46 -44.82 44.01 15.84
CA SER A 46 -43.38 43.97 16.14
C SER A 46 -43.05 42.99 17.28
N ALA A 47 -43.91 42.88 18.30
CA ALA A 47 -43.73 41.93 19.39
C ALA A 47 -43.92 40.48 18.92
N THR A 48 -44.87 40.20 18.04
CA THR A 48 -45.03 38.88 17.42
C THR A 48 -43.88 38.52 16.49
N CYS A 49 -43.38 39.47 15.69
CA CYS A 49 -42.21 39.23 14.84
C CYS A 49 -40.94 39.00 15.68
N PHE A 50 -40.76 39.75 16.76
CA PHE A 50 -39.65 39.55 17.70
C PHE A 50 -39.76 38.21 18.45
N GLY A 51 -40.95 37.82 18.88
CA GLY A 51 -41.22 36.51 19.48
C GLY A 51 -40.94 35.34 18.51
N MET A 52 -41.34 35.48 17.24
CA MET A 52 -41.00 34.50 16.19
C MET A 52 -39.50 34.45 15.92
N LEU A 53 -38.82 35.58 15.88
CA LEU A 53 -37.36 35.64 15.71
C LEU A 53 -36.62 34.95 16.87
N LEU A 54 -37.07 35.18 18.11
CA LEU A 54 -36.51 34.52 19.30
C LEU A 54 -36.77 33.01 19.28
N LEU A 55 -37.96 32.57 18.86
CA LEU A 55 -38.26 31.15 18.71
C LEU A 55 -37.38 30.51 17.63
N LEU A 56 -37.24 31.16 16.47
CA LEU A 56 -36.36 30.68 15.39
C LEU A 56 -34.90 30.63 15.85
N LEU A 57 -34.43 31.62 16.61
CA LEU A 57 -33.09 31.63 17.19
C LEU A 57 -32.93 30.51 18.23
N ALA A 58 -33.92 30.30 19.10
CA ALA A 58 -33.89 29.22 20.09
C ALA A 58 -33.88 27.84 19.43
N VAL A 59 -34.70 27.63 18.39
CA VAL A 59 -34.71 26.41 17.58
C VAL A 59 -33.35 26.24 16.87
N PHE A 60 -32.79 27.31 16.30
CA PHE A 60 -31.49 27.29 15.66
C PHE A 60 -30.37 26.89 16.63
N VAL A 61 -30.31 27.53 17.80
CA VAL A 61 -29.33 27.23 18.86
C VAL A 61 -29.51 25.80 19.36
N TYR A 62 -30.73 25.39 19.68
CA TYR A 62 -30.99 24.02 20.14
C TYR A 62 -30.57 22.99 19.10
N THR A 63 -30.98 23.18 17.85
CA THR A 63 -30.73 22.21 16.77
C THR A 63 -29.24 22.10 16.42
N ASN A 64 -28.48 23.20 16.49
CA ASN A 64 -27.10 23.22 15.99
C ASN A 64 -26.01 23.23 17.08
N LEU A 65 -26.34 23.64 18.30
CA LEU A 65 -25.38 23.85 19.39
C LEU A 65 -25.68 23.05 20.66
N ILE A 66 -26.84 22.39 20.76
CA ILE A 66 -27.23 21.63 21.96
C ILE A 66 -27.59 20.18 21.63
N ARG A 67 -28.40 19.94 20.60
CA ARG A 67 -28.90 18.62 20.25
C ARG A 67 -27.78 17.71 19.76
N GLN A 68 -27.70 16.51 20.34
CA GLN A 68 -26.88 15.39 19.85
C GLN A 68 -27.81 14.23 19.46
N PRO A 69 -28.03 14.00 18.15
CA PRO A 69 -28.79 12.84 17.69
C PRO A 69 -28.05 11.54 18.02
N GLN A 70 -28.77 10.53 18.52
CA GLN A 70 -28.23 9.18 18.68
C GLN A 70 -27.87 8.59 17.31
N LEU A 71 -26.76 7.86 17.24
CA LEU A 71 -26.38 7.11 16.05
C LEU A 71 -27.43 6.03 15.76
N LYS A 72 -27.92 5.96 14.53
CA LYS A 72 -28.86 4.94 14.09
C LYS A 72 -28.11 3.77 13.49
N ILE A 73 -28.54 2.54 13.78
CA ILE A 73 -28.02 1.34 13.13
C ILE A 73 -28.78 1.15 11.80
N SER A 74 -28.05 1.18 10.69
CA SER A 74 -28.61 1.00 9.35
C SER A 74 -27.49 0.81 8.31
N LYS A 75 -27.84 0.29 7.13
CA LYS A 75 -26.89 0.18 6.02
C LYS A 75 -26.24 1.52 5.63
N ALA A 76 -26.96 2.63 5.79
CA ALA A 76 -26.43 3.96 5.44
C ALA A 76 -25.40 4.48 6.46
N THR A 77 -25.53 4.12 7.73
CA THR A 77 -24.73 4.66 8.84
C THR A 77 -23.68 3.65 9.29
N THR A 78 -24.09 2.46 9.71
CA THR A 78 -23.22 1.43 10.24
C THR A 78 -22.79 0.38 9.20
N TYR A 79 -23.26 0.48 7.96
CA TYR A 79 -22.98 -0.44 6.85
C TYR A 79 -23.41 -1.91 7.05
N ILE A 80 -23.40 -2.43 8.26
CA ILE A 80 -24.01 -3.68 8.70
C ILE A 80 -24.95 -3.36 9.85
N THR A 81 -25.87 -4.28 10.12
CA THR A 81 -26.86 -4.13 11.21
C THR A 81 -26.74 -5.23 12.26
N GLU A 82 -25.92 -6.23 11.99
CA GLU A 82 -25.63 -7.38 12.85
C GLU A 82 -24.19 -7.82 12.56
N PRO A 83 -23.52 -8.50 13.50
CA PRO A 83 -23.97 -8.75 14.88
C PRO A 83 -24.04 -7.47 15.72
N LEU A 84 -24.89 -7.48 16.75
CA LEU A 84 -24.97 -6.42 17.77
C LEU A 84 -24.19 -6.80 19.04
N THR A 85 -23.73 -5.80 19.79
CA THR A 85 -23.18 -6.02 21.13
C THR A 85 -24.25 -6.56 22.09
N GLU A 86 -23.86 -7.10 23.25
CA GLU A 86 -24.81 -7.66 24.23
C GLU A 86 -25.91 -6.66 24.65
N GLU A 87 -25.59 -5.37 24.70
CA GLU A 87 -26.56 -4.31 25.02
C GLU A 87 -27.60 -4.07 23.90
N GLY A 88 -27.33 -4.55 22.67
CA GLY A 88 -28.18 -4.38 21.50
C GLY A 88 -28.23 -2.94 20.98
N THR A 89 -27.34 -2.06 21.43
CA THR A 89 -27.32 -0.62 21.09
C THR A 89 -26.28 -0.26 20.05
N ARG A 90 -25.36 -1.17 19.73
CA ARG A 90 -24.19 -0.98 18.87
C ARG A 90 -23.99 -2.19 17.97
N VAL A 91 -23.40 -1.98 16.80
CA VAL A 91 -22.86 -3.08 15.99
C VAL A 91 -21.59 -3.59 16.65
N ASP A 92 -21.46 -4.91 16.75
CA ASP A 92 -20.22 -5.57 17.18
C ASP A 92 -19.33 -5.81 15.96
N TYR A 93 -18.50 -4.81 15.63
CA TYR A 93 -17.59 -4.92 14.50
C TYR A 93 -16.45 -5.92 14.76
N PHE A 94 -16.13 -6.25 16.01
CA PHE A 94 -15.18 -7.33 16.30
C PHE A 94 -15.73 -8.66 15.82
N ALA A 95 -16.95 -9.01 16.24
CA ALA A 95 -17.58 -10.25 15.80
C ALA A 95 -17.83 -10.26 14.29
N ALA A 96 -18.20 -9.12 13.69
CA ALA A 96 -18.33 -8.99 12.24
C ALA A 96 -17.00 -9.19 11.50
N PHE A 97 -15.91 -8.61 12.02
CA PHE A 97 -14.57 -8.75 11.46
C PHE A 97 -14.08 -10.19 11.57
N GLU A 98 -14.31 -10.84 12.72
CA GLU A 98 -13.98 -12.25 12.88
C GLU A 98 -14.74 -13.13 11.90
N ASP A 99 -16.07 -12.97 11.75
CA ASP A 99 -16.85 -13.79 10.82
C ASP A 99 -16.43 -13.61 9.34
N GLU A 100 -15.99 -12.41 8.96
CA GLU A 100 -15.55 -12.10 7.60
C GLU A 100 -14.11 -12.55 7.31
N PHE A 101 -13.17 -12.34 8.24
CA PHE A 101 -11.74 -12.52 8.01
C PHE A 101 -11.15 -13.81 8.63
N TYR A 102 -11.88 -14.43 9.57
CA TYR A 102 -11.62 -15.78 10.06
C TYR A 102 -12.65 -16.70 9.45
N GLU A 103 -12.21 -17.72 8.72
CA GLU A 103 -13.15 -18.66 8.11
C GLU A 103 -14.08 -19.25 9.16
N SER A 104 -15.39 -19.09 8.95
CA SER A 104 -16.41 -19.59 9.87
C SER A 104 -16.24 -21.10 10.07
N GLY A 105 -15.90 -21.51 11.30
CA GLY A 105 -15.64 -22.90 11.65
C GLY A 105 -14.22 -23.40 11.40
N MET A 106 -13.25 -22.51 11.11
CA MET A 106 -11.82 -22.84 11.11
C MET A 106 -11.46 -23.48 12.45
N LYS A 107 -10.84 -24.66 12.39
CA LYS A 107 -10.33 -25.30 13.59
C LYS A 107 -8.97 -24.71 13.94
N PRO A 108 -8.63 -24.54 15.23
CA PRO A 108 -7.30 -24.06 15.62
C PRO A 108 -6.15 -24.88 15.03
N GLU A 109 -6.36 -26.17 14.77
CA GLU A 109 -5.36 -27.07 14.18
C GLU A 109 -5.11 -26.81 12.69
N ASP A 110 -6.01 -26.12 11.98
CA ASP A 110 -5.86 -25.73 10.58
C ASP A 110 -5.09 -24.40 10.42
N ASN A 111 -4.80 -23.72 11.53
CA ASN A 111 -4.04 -22.47 11.57
C ASN A 111 -2.55 -22.73 11.86
N GLY A 112 -1.70 -22.65 10.85
CA GLY A 112 -0.26 -22.87 10.98
C GLY A 112 0.45 -21.88 11.90
N TYR A 113 -0.11 -20.68 12.12
CA TYR A 113 0.46 -19.71 13.06
C TYR A 113 0.57 -20.26 14.50
N ARG A 114 -0.32 -21.21 14.85
CA ARG A 114 -0.27 -21.98 16.10
C ARG A 114 1.10 -22.63 16.32
N LEU A 115 1.74 -23.15 15.27
CA LEU A 115 3.05 -23.80 15.40
C LEU A 115 4.12 -22.81 15.84
N MET A 116 4.08 -21.59 15.28
CA MET A 116 5.03 -20.53 15.64
C MET A 116 4.87 -20.10 17.10
N VAL A 117 3.64 -19.87 17.54
CA VAL A 117 3.36 -19.47 18.93
C VAL A 117 3.69 -20.59 19.91
N ALA A 118 3.43 -21.85 19.55
CA ALA A 118 3.81 -22.99 20.40
C ALA A 118 5.33 -23.11 20.61
N ALA A 119 6.13 -22.74 19.59
CA ALA A 119 7.58 -22.88 19.64
C ALA A 119 8.28 -21.64 20.22
N LEU A 120 7.81 -20.43 19.88
CA LEU A 120 8.46 -19.15 20.19
C LEU A 120 7.78 -18.38 21.32
N GLY A 121 6.57 -18.79 21.71
CA GLY A 121 5.74 -18.05 22.64
C GLY A 121 4.93 -16.96 21.96
N ASP A 122 4.26 -16.16 22.80
CA ASP A 122 3.57 -14.95 22.35
C ASP A 122 4.62 -13.90 22.03
N ILE A 123 4.70 -13.54 20.76
CA ILE A 123 5.71 -12.63 20.23
C ILE A 123 5.34 -11.17 20.57
N ALA A 124 4.11 -10.92 21.03
CA ALA A 124 3.63 -9.61 21.47
C ALA A 124 3.81 -9.34 22.98
N ASP A 125 4.24 -10.33 23.79
CA ASP A 125 4.44 -10.14 25.24
C ASP A 125 5.84 -9.55 25.55
N ASN A 126 5.99 -8.25 25.28
CA ASN A 126 7.25 -7.54 25.50
C ASN A 126 7.60 -7.29 27.00
N ASP A 127 6.65 -7.44 27.94
CA ASP A 127 6.85 -7.02 29.34
C ASP A 127 6.43 -8.05 30.40
N GLY A 128 5.72 -9.14 30.06
CA GLY A 128 5.32 -10.20 31.01
C GLY A 128 4.43 -9.72 32.17
N GLN A 129 3.90 -8.49 32.09
CA GLN A 129 3.20 -7.81 33.18
C GLN A 129 1.68 -7.97 33.12
N ASP A 130 1.09 -8.25 31.94
CA ASP A 130 -0.36 -8.46 31.81
C ASP A 130 -0.68 -9.80 31.14
N ARG A 131 -1.13 -10.77 31.94
CA ARG A 131 -1.36 -12.17 31.50
C ARG A 131 -2.74 -12.40 30.88
N ALA A 132 -3.66 -11.44 30.94
CA ALA A 132 -5.03 -11.62 30.46
C ALA A 132 -5.13 -11.62 28.92
N PRO A 133 -4.49 -10.68 28.18
CA PRO A 133 -4.46 -10.72 26.71
C PRO A 133 -3.76 -11.99 26.18
N ALA A 134 -2.65 -12.39 26.81
CA ALA A 134 -1.94 -13.62 26.47
C ALA A 134 -2.87 -14.85 26.59
N ALA A 135 -3.64 -15.01 27.68
CA ALA A 135 -4.53 -16.15 27.83
C ALA A 135 -5.60 -16.26 26.72
N GLN A 136 -6.17 -15.14 26.27
CA GLN A 136 -7.10 -15.12 25.14
C GLN A 136 -6.42 -15.55 23.84
N TYR A 137 -5.17 -15.11 23.64
CA TYR A 137 -4.36 -15.44 22.47
C TYR A 137 -4.10 -16.94 22.34
N TYR A 138 -3.57 -17.57 23.39
CA TYR A 138 -3.33 -19.01 23.43
C TYR A 138 -4.65 -19.79 23.28
N GLN A 139 -5.74 -19.34 23.90
CA GLN A 139 -7.05 -20.00 23.78
C GLN A 139 -7.56 -20.01 22.33
N LYS A 140 -7.48 -18.88 21.60
CA LYS A 140 -7.90 -18.80 20.20
C LYS A 140 -7.09 -19.71 19.28
N LEU A 141 -5.82 -19.93 19.62
CA LEU A 141 -4.95 -20.88 18.93
C LEU A 141 -5.07 -22.32 19.46
N GLY A 142 -5.89 -22.56 20.48
CA GLY A 142 -6.08 -23.86 21.13
C GLY A 142 -4.82 -24.39 21.85
N LEU A 143 -3.96 -23.48 22.30
CA LEU A 143 -2.70 -23.75 23.00
C LEU A 143 -2.87 -23.60 24.52
N ASP A 144 -1.96 -24.23 25.26
CA ASP A 144 -1.88 -24.10 26.71
C ASP A 144 -0.83 -23.02 27.07
N PRO A 145 -1.22 -21.88 27.66
CA PRO A 145 -0.30 -20.79 27.99
C PRO A 145 0.75 -21.17 29.06
N GLU A 146 0.57 -22.29 29.77
CA GLU A 146 1.53 -22.76 30.76
C GLU A 146 2.69 -23.56 30.13
N VAL A 147 2.59 -23.91 28.84
CA VAL A 147 3.67 -24.58 28.12
C VAL A 147 4.70 -23.54 27.67
N ALA A 148 5.91 -23.63 28.22
CA ALA A 148 6.99 -22.70 27.89
C ALA A 148 7.46 -22.87 26.43
N PRO A 149 7.84 -21.76 25.76
CA PRO A 149 8.47 -21.79 24.45
C PRO A 149 9.71 -22.68 24.42
N THR A 150 9.93 -23.35 23.29
CA THR A 150 11.04 -24.30 23.10
C THR A 150 12.18 -23.74 22.25
N MET A 151 11.94 -22.63 21.54
CA MET A 151 12.86 -22.03 20.59
C MET A 151 12.95 -20.51 20.82
N SER A 152 14.02 -19.90 20.33
CA SER A 152 14.19 -18.46 20.22
C SER A 152 14.84 -18.14 18.88
N TYR A 153 14.70 -16.91 18.41
CA TYR A 153 15.31 -16.44 17.17
C TYR A 153 16.02 -15.11 17.41
N ILE A 154 16.88 -14.73 16.45
CA ILE A 154 17.53 -13.42 16.40
C ILE A 154 17.61 -12.98 14.94
N GLU A 155 17.24 -11.72 14.66
CA GLU A 155 17.32 -11.19 13.30
C GLU A 155 18.77 -11.12 12.81
N PRO A 156 19.04 -11.25 11.49
CA PRO A 156 20.41 -11.20 10.97
C PRO A 156 21.12 -9.88 11.31
N TYR A 157 20.43 -8.75 11.20
CA TYR A 157 21.01 -7.44 11.55
C TYR A 157 21.35 -7.35 13.04
N GLU A 158 20.44 -7.77 13.91
CA GLU A 158 20.67 -7.75 15.36
C GLU A 158 21.85 -8.66 15.75
N PHE A 159 21.93 -9.85 15.15
CA PHE A 159 23.05 -10.76 15.36
C PHE A 159 24.38 -10.14 14.91
N LEU A 160 24.41 -9.54 13.72
CA LEU A 160 25.61 -8.90 13.19
C LEU A 160 25.99 -7.63 13.95
N ASP A 161 25.03 -6.87 14.47
CA ASP A 161 25.28 -5.70 15.33
C ASP A 161 25.90 -6.11 16.67
N GLN A 162 25.41 -7.20 17.28
CA GLN A 162 26.00 -7.78 18.48
C GLN A 162 27.43 -8.29 18.22
N TYR A 163 27.65 -8.96 17.08
CA TYR A 163 28.98 -9.40 16.65
C TYR A 163 29.93 -8.22 16.40
N ALA A 164 29.49 -7.23 15.63
CA ALA A 164 30.24 -6.01 15.31
C ALA A 164 30.65 -5.27 16.59
N SER A 165 29.71 -5.11 17.53
CA SER A 165 29.97 -4.53 18.84
C SER A 165 31.01 -5.31 19.64
N ALA A 166 30.99 -6.65 19.59
CA ALA A 166 31.95 -7.50 20.28
C ALA A 166 33.36 -7.43 19.67
N GLU A 167 33.45 -7.29 18.34
CA GLU A 167 34.70 -7.17 17.58
C GLU A 167 35.23 -5.72 17.49
N GLY A 168 34.46 -4.74 17.98
CA GLY A 168 34.82 -3.32 17.95
C GLY A 168 34.72 -2.68 16.56
N LEU A 169 33.85 -3.21 15.70
CA LEU A 169 33.47 -2.61 14.42
C LEU A 169 32.47 -1.47 14.64
N ASP A 170 32.46 -0.50 13.73
CA ASP A 170 31.47 0.58 13.76
C ASP A 170 30.15 0.21 13.04
N GLU A 171 29.18 1.13 13.08
CA GLU A 171 27.84 0.94 12.52
C GLU A 171 27.86 0.78 10.98
N GLU A 172 28.79 1.46 10.30
CA GLU A 172 28.94 1.36 8.84
C GLU A 172 29.44 -0.05 8.46
N GLN A 173 30.43 -0.54 9.19
CA GLN A 173 30.95 -1.91 9.02
C GLN A 173 29.91 -2.98 9.37
N ALA A 174 29.09 -2.78 10.41
CA ALA A 174 28.00 -3.69 10.76
C ALA A 174 26.94 -3.74 9.64
N TRP A 175 26.62 -2.58 9.05
CA TRP A 175 25.72 -2.49 7.91
C TRP A 175 26.30 -3.18 6.68
N GLU A 176 27.59 -3.00 6.37
CA GLU A 176 28.25 -3.67 5.25
C GLU A 176 28.14 -5.19 5.37
N LEU A 177 28.39 -5.76 6.56
CA LEU A 177 28.20 -7.19 6.81
C LEU A 177 26.76 -7.65 6.54
N TYR A 178 25.78 -6.85 6.96
CA TYR A 178 24.37 -7.16 6.76
C TYR A 178 23.97 -7.08 5.28
N ASP A 179 24.47 -6.08 4.56
CA ASP A 179 24.19 -5.90 3.13
C ASP A 179 24.72 -7.08 2.29
N GLN A 180 25.86 -7.67 2.67
CA GLN A 180 26.39 -8.87 2.03
C GLN A 180 25.45 -10.10 2.15
N LEU A 181 24.58 -10.15 3.17
CA LEU A 181 23.59 -11.22 3.30
C LEU A 181 22.46 -11.13 2.26
N SER A 182 22.42 -10.07 1.45
CA SER A 182 21.50 -9.88 0.33
C SER A 182 22.03 -10.40 -1.03
N GLN A 183 23.20 -11.05 -1.02
CA GLN A 183 23.84 -11.74 -2.14
C GLN A 183 24.22 -13.16 -1.70
N PRO A 184 24.53 -14.12 -2.61
CA PRO A 184 25.02 -15.44 -2.21
C PRO A 184 26.25 -15.35 -1.30
N TRP A 185 26.24 -16.10 -0.19
CA TRP A 185 27.33 -16.12 0.80
C TRP A 185 27.56 -17.54 1.36
N THR A 186 28.74 -17.78 1.90
CA THR A 186 29.13 -19.08 2.49
C THR A 186 29.71 -18.92 3.90
N LEU A 187 29.82 -20.01 4.67
CA LEU A 187 30.50 -20.00 5.97
C LEU A 187 32.02 -19.89 5.86
N ASP A 188 32.60 -20.14 4.69
CA ASP A 188 34.03 -19.88 4.43
C ASP A 188 34.30 -18.37 4.40
N GLU A 189 33.34 -17.58 3.93
CA GLU A 189 33.39 -16.11 3.87
C GLU A 189 32.87 -15.48 5.17
N PHE A 190 31.78 -16.01 5.72
CA PHE A 190 31.09 -15.51 6.92
C PHE A 190 31.02 -16.57 8.03
N PRO A 191 32.16 -17.01 8.60
CA PRO A 191 32.17 -18.05 9.62
C PRO A 191 31.41 -17.65 10.89
N MET A 192 31.31 -16.34 11.17
CA MET A 192 30.54 -15.83 12.32
C MET A 192 29.04 -16.13 12.23
N MET A 193 28.51 -16.44 11.05
CA MET A 193 27.09 -16.73 10.85
C MET A 193 26.70 -18.19 11.17
N GLU A 194 27.67 -19.08 11.46
CA GLU A 194 27.38 -20.48 11.82
C GLU A 194 26.44 -20.60 13.03
N PRO A 195 26.67 -19.90 14.18
CA PRO A 195 25.73 -19.94 15.31
C PRO A 195 24.35 -19.37 14.96
N TRP A 196 24.29 -18.38 14.07
CA TRP A 196 23.01 -17.82 13.62
C TRP A 196 22.19 -18.86 12.83
N LEU A 197 22.84 -19.62 11.95
CA LEU A 197 22.20 -20.72 11.21
C LEU A 197 21.75 -21.84 12.15
N GLU A 198 22.58 -22.23 13.13
CA GLU A 198 22.23 -23.26 14.12
C GLU A 198 21.01 -22.88 14.97
N GLN A 199 20.93 -21.62 15.40
CA GLN A 199 19.82 -21.11 16.20
C GLN A 199 18.54 -20.95 15.37
N ASN A 200 18.63 -20.28 14.21
CA ASN A 200 17.46 -19.85 13.45
C ASN A 200 16.97 -20.88 12.43
N GLY A 201 17.84 -21.80 11.98
CA GLY A 201 17.49 -22.84 11.00
C GLY A 201 16.23 -23.64 11.37
N PRO A 202 16.15 -24.21 12.59
CA PRO A 202 14.96 -24.93 13.05
C PRO A 202 13.69 -24.08 13.08
N VAL A 203 13.80 -22.78 13.41
CA VAL A 203 12.67 -21.84 13.43
C VAL A 203 12.15 -21.60 12.02
N LEU A 204 13.05 -21.43 11.05
CA LEU A 204 12.70 -21.21 9.66
C LEU A 204 12.13 -22.47 8.99
N ASP A 205 12.57 -23.65 9.39
CA ASP A 205 11.99 -24.92 8.93
C ASP A 205 10.56 -25.09 9.48
N LEU A 206 10.34 -24.76 10.75
CA LEU A 206 9.00 -24.75 11.34
C LEU A 206 8.08 -23.73 10.66
N LEU A 207 8.62 -22.55 10.33
CA LEU A 207 7.88 -21.54 9.57
C LEU A 207 7.49 -22.04 8.18
N ALA A 208 8.41 -22.69 7.47
CA ALA A 208 8.16 -23.28 6.15
C ALA A 208 7.04 -24.33 6.19
N GLU A 209 6.96 -25.11 7.27
CA GLU A 209 5.83 -26.00 7.55
C GLU A 209 4.54 -25.20 7.83
N ALA A 210 4.60 -24.25 8.76
CA ALA A 210 3.46 -23.47 9.24
C ALA A 210 2.73 -22.72 8.11
N VAL A 211 3.46 -22.07 7.19
CA VAL A 211 2.84 -21.29 6.10
C VAL A 211 2.19 -22.17 5.01
N ARG A 212 2.39 -23.49 5.06
CA ARG A 212 1.73 -24.45 4.16
C ARG A 212 0.37 -24.94 4.67
N TYR A 213 -0.01 -24.59 5.90
CA TYR A 213 -1.34 -24.87 6.43
C TYR A 213 -2.43 -24.08 5.67
N PRO A 214 -3.69 -24.54 5.72
CA PRO A 214 -4.82 -23.84 5.09
C PRO A 214 -4.91 -22.36 5.50
N ALA A 215 -4.62 -22.05 6.76
CA ALA A 215 -4.58 -20.69 7.27
C ALA A 215 -3.29 -20.40 8.05
N PHE A 216 -2.94 -19.13 8.12
CA PHE A 216 -1.93 -18.58 9.04
C PHE A 216 -2.48 -17.24 9.51
N ARG A 217 -3.21 -17.23 10.62
CA ARG A 217 -4.01 -16.09 11.12
C ARG A 217 -3.54 -15.65 12.50
N PHE A 218 -3.32 -14.34 12.65
CA PHE A 218 -2.97 -13.69 13.90
C PHE A 218 -4.25 -13.40 14.68
N PRO A 219 -4.45 -13.99 15.88
CA PRO A 219 -5.63 -13.73 16.70
C PRO A 219 -5.86 -12.24 16.96
N VAL A 220 -7.06 -11.73 16.66
CA VAL A 220 -7.48 -10.38 17.06
C VAL A 220 -7.90 -10.45 18.51
N LEU A 221 -7.26 -9.68 19.39
CA LEU A 221 -7.57 -9.64 20.81
C LEU A 221 -8.57 -8.53 21.12
N ARG A 222 -9.36 -8.68 22.19
CA ARG A 222 -10.30 -7.65 22.63
C ARG A 222 -10.09 -7.40 24.11
N ASP A 223 -9.41 -6.30 24.43
CA ASP A 223 -8.98 -5.99 25.80
C ASP A 223 -10.15 -5.61 26.73
N SER A 224 -11.25 -5.11 26.16
CA SER A 224 -12.48 -4.81 26.91
C SER A 224 -13.71 -4.81 26.01
N ASP A 225 -14.91 -4.85 26.62
CA ASP A 225 -16.18 -4.77 25.90
C ASP A 225 -16.33 -3.50 25.05
N ASN A 226 -15.57 -2.43 25.35
CA ASN A 226 -15.58 -1.18 24.60
C ASN A 226 -14.27 -0.92 23.82
N ALA A 227 -13.35 -1.89 23.78
CA ALA A 227 -12.18 -1.78 22.93
C ALA A 227 -12.61 -1.63 21.47
N THR A 228 -11.83 -0.88 20.69
CA THR A 228 -12.06 -0.68 19.26
C THR A 228 -11.11 -1.56 18.47
N LEU A 229 -11.52 -1.99 17.26
CA LEU A 229 -10.64 -2.71 16.34
C LEU A 229 -9.33 -1.95 16.11
N HIS A 230 -9.42 -0.63 15.98
CA HIS A 230 -8.26 0.26 15.81
C HIS A 230 -7.20 0.09 16.92
N ASN A 231 -7.61 -0.03 18.18
CA ASN A 231 -6.68 -0.13 19.31
C ASN A 231 -6.26 -1.57 19.61
N SER A 232 -6.99 -2.55 19.06
CA SER A 232 -6.78 -3.98 19.34
C SER A 232 -5.91 -4.71 18.31
N HIS A 233 -5.58 -4.07 17.19
CA HIS A 233 -4.55 -4.58 16.29
C HIS A 233 -3.16 -4.28 16.86
N SER A 234 -2.50 -5.29 17.47
CA SER A 234 -1.06 -5.20 17.66
C SER A 234 -0.35 -5.25 16.30
N PHE A 235 0.71 -4.46 16.15
CA PHE A 235 1.57 -4.52 14.97
C PHE A 235 2.73 -5.52 15.17
N ASP A 236 2.87 -6.12 16.35
CA ASP A 236 4.01 -6.96 16.70
C ASP A 236 4.11 -8.18 15.80
N GLU A 237 3.01 -8.90 15.53
CA GLU A 237 3.02 -10.06 14.63
C GLU A 237 3.40 -9.67 13.20
N ILE A 238 2.99 -8.47 12.78
CA ILE A 238 3.31 -7.91 11.47
C ILE A 238 4.80 -7.53 11.41
N HIS A 239 5.39 -7.07 12.52
CA HIS A 239 6.82 -6.85 12.64
C HIS A 239 7.58 -8.18 12.58
N THR A 240 7.15 -9.21 13.32
CA THR A 240 7.72 -10.56 13.28
C THR A 240 7.71 -11.14 11.86
N ALA A 241 6.62 -10.97 11.12
CA ALA A 241 6.54 -11.45 9.74
C ALA A 241 7.63 -10.84 8.85
N ARG A 242 8.01 -9.58 9.08
CA ARG A 242 9.15 -8.95 8.38
C ARG A 242 10.48 -9.55 8.81
N SER A 243 10.66 -9.79 10.12
CA SER A 243 11.85 -10.46 10.67
C SER A 243 12.07 -11.80 9.99
N PHE A 244 11.03 -12.65 9.96
CA PHE A 244 11.07 -13.95 9.30
C PHE A 244 11.38 -13.86 7.80
N ALA A 245 10.85 -12.89 7.09
CA ALA A 245 11.14 -12.71 5.67
C ALA A 245 12.61 -12.38 5.41
N ARG A 246 13.23 -11.52 6.22
CA ARG A 246 14.67 -11.21 6.14
C ARG A 246 15.53 -12.42 6.49
N MET A 247 15.12 -13.18 7.51
CA MET A 247 15.81 -14.41 7.90
C MET A 247 15.74 -15.48 6.79
N LEU A 248 14.57 -15.67 6.17
CA LEU A 248 14.40 -16.57 5.01
C LEU A 248 15.26 -16.10 3.84
N GLN A 249 15.31 -14.80 3.54
CA GLN A 249 16.17 -14.25 2.49
C GLN A 249 17.64 -14.54 2.75
N ALA A 250 18.14 -14.24 3.96
CA ALA A 250 19.53 -14.49 4.32
C ALA A 250 19.88 -15.98 4.18
N ARG A 251 19.01 -16.89 4.67
CA ARG A 251 19.22 -18.34 4.52
C ARG A 251 19.12 -18.82 3.08
N ALA A 252 18.22 -18.26 2.28
CA ALA A 252 18.11 -18.57 0.86
C ALA A 252 19.41 -18.25 0.12
N TYR A 253 20.02 -17.09 0.40
CA TYR A 253 21.30 -16.71 -0.19
C TYR A 253 22.47 -17.57 0.29
N TYR A 254 22.48 -17.99 1.56
CA TYR A 254 23.41 -19.03 2.02
C TYR A 254 23.28 -20.31 1.20
N ARG A 255 22.05 -20.82 1.06
CA ARG A 255 21.76 -22.04 0.29
C ARG A 255 22.12 -21.88 -1.19
N ILE A 256 21.96 -20.69 -1.77
CA ILE A 256 22.42 -20.41 -3.14
C ILE A 256 23.96 -20.43 -3.20
N GLY A 257 24.64 -19.83 -2.22
CA GLY A 257 26.10 -19.83 -2.12
C GLY A 257 26.70 -21.23 -1.96
N THR A 258 26.02 -22.13 -1.24
CA THR A 258 26.45 -23.53 -1.06
C THR A 258 25.93 -24.49 -2.13
N GLY A 259 25.09 -24.01 -3.06
CA GLY A 259 24.49 -24.80 -4.14
C GLY A 259 23.31 -25.68 -3.74
N GLU A 260 22.73 -25.47 -2.56
CA GLU A 260 21.48 -26.10 -2.08
C GLU A 260 20.23 -25.42 -2.66
N ILE A 261 20.15 -25.36 -3.99
CA ILE A 261 19.11 -24.61 -4.73
C ILE A 261 17.68 -25.02 -4.36
N ASP A 262 17.41 -26.30 -4.14
CA ASP A 262 16.07 -26.75 -3.75
C ASP A 262 15.62 -26.19 -2.40
N GLY A 263 16.55 -26.07 -1.45
CA GLY A 263 16.29 -25.43 -0.16
C GLY A 263 16.13 -23.92 -0.27
N ALA A 264 16.88 -23.27 -1.19
CA ALA A 264 16.68 -21.86 -1.47
C ALA A 264 15.29 -21.60 -2.08
N ILE A 265 14.82 -22.47 -2.98
CA ILE A 265 13.45 -22.43 -3.51
C ILE A 265 12.43 -22.58 -2.37
N ASP A 266 12.64 -23.50 -1.44
CA ASP A 266 11.76 -23.67 -0.28
C ASP A 266 11.66 -22.39 0.58
N ASP A 267 12.77 -21.69 0.79
CA ASP A 267 12.79 -20.43 1.54
C ASP A 267 12.07 -19.31 0.79
N VAL A 268 12.30 -19.18 -0.52
CA VAL A 268 11.61 -18.20 -1.38
C VAL A 268 10.10 -18.43 -1.39
N ILE A 269 9.67 -19.68 -1.55
CA ILE A 269 8.24 -20.02 -1.54
C ILE A 269 7.63 -19.80 -0.16
N SER A 270 8.35 -20.12 0.91
CA SER A 270 7.89 -19.86 2.28
C SER A 270 7.71 -18.37 2.55
N CYS A 271 8.65 -17.54 2.08
CA CYS A 271 8.57 -16.09 2.18
C CYS A 271 7.38 -15.52 1.39
N ALA A 272 7.19 -15.99 0.16
CA ALA A 272 6.04 -15.57 -0.66
C ALA A 272 4.70 -15.99 -0.04
N ARG A 273 4.60 -17.22 0.53
CA ARG A 273 3.41 -17.68 1.26
C ARG A 273 3.14 -16.87 2.51
N LEU A 274 4.18 -16.56 3.29
CA LEU A 274 4.08 -15.68 4.46
C LEU A 274 3.55 -14.30 4.04
N GLY A 275 4.01 -13.77 2.90
CA GLY A 275 3.47 -12.55 2.31
C GLY A 275 1.97 -12.62 2.01
N ARG A 276 1.50 -13.70 1.36
CA ARG A 276 0.06 -13.92 1.10
C ARG A 276 -0.78 -14.00 2.36
N HIS A 277 -0.28 -14.73 3.36
CA HIS A 277 -0.95 -14.87 4.65
C HIS A 277 -0.99 -13.54 5.40
N THR A 278 0.11 -12.79 5.42
CA THR A 278 0.20 -11.47 6.06
C THR A 278 -0.72 -10.46 5.37
N ALA A 279 -0.81 -10.47 4.04
CA ALA A 279 -1.75 -9.61 3.33
C ALA A 279 -3.21 -9.90 3.71
N SER A 280 -3.51 -11.16 4.04
CA SER A 280 -4.86 -11.64 4.32
C SER A 280 -5.33 -11.45 5.77
N GLN A 281 -4.59 -10.70 6.61
CA GLN A 281 -5.00 -10.44 8.01
C GLN A 281 -6.10 -9.37 8.15
N GLY A 282 -6.51 -8.75 7.03
CA GLY A 282 -7.66 -7.84 6.97
C GLY A 282 -7.29 -6.36 6.89
N THR A 283 -6.26 -5.88 7.60
CA THR A 283 -5.93 -4.43 7.59
C THR A 283 -5.13 -4.01 6.34
N MET A 284 -5.22 -2.74 5.97
CA MET A 284 -4.41 -2.12 4.92
C MET A 284 -2.91 -2.20 5.24
N VAL A 285 -2.53 -2.04 6.52
CA VAL A 285 -1.14 -2.19 6.94
C VAL A 285 -0.67 -3.62 6.67
N SER A 286 -1.43 -4.62 7.08
CA SER A 286 -1.11 -6.04 6.82
C SER A 286 -0.99 -6.33 5.32
N CYS A 287 -1.86 -5.75 4.49
CA CYS A 287 -1.78 -5.80 3.03
C CYS A 287 -0.44 -5.27 2.50
N LEU A 288 -0.06 -4.05 2.90
CA LEU A 288 1.21 -3.42 2.50
C LEU A 288 2.43 -4.25 2.96
N VAL A 289 2.37 -4.83 4.16
CA VAL A 289 3.44 -5.69 4.66
C VAL A 289 3.53 -6.97 3.83
N GLY A 290 2.40 -7.62 3.56
CA GLY A 290 2.36 -8.81 2.71
C GLY A 290 2.95 -8.55 1.32
N ILE A 291 2.63 -7.39 0.72
CA ILE A 291 3.24 -6.94 -0.54
C ILE A 291 4.76 -6.80 -0.42
N ALA A 292 5.25 -6.19 0.66
CA ALA A 292 6.69 -6.04 0.89
C ALA A 292 7.40 -7.41 1.04
N LEU A 293 6.79 -8.34 1.76
CA LEU A 293 7.27 -9.72 1.93
C LEU A 293 7.35 -10.48 0.60
N GLU A 294 6.31 -10.38 -0.22
CA GLU A 294 6.35 -10.93 -1.58
C GLU A 294 7.43 -10.24 -2.46
N GLY A 295 7.69 -8.96 -2.21
CA GLY A 295 8.79 -8.20 -2.80
C GLY A 295 10.17 -8.80 -2.46
N VAL A 296 10.39 -9.11 -1.18
CA VAL A 296 11.61 -9.79 -0.71
C VAL A 296 11.76 -11.16 -1.37
N ALA A 297 10.69 -11.96 -1.44
CA ALA A 297 10.74 -13.26 -2.11
C ALA A 297 11.07 -13.12 -3.61
N GLY A 298 10.49 -12.12 -4.30
CA GLY A 298 10.70 -11.87 -5.72
C GLY A 298 12.10 -11.33 -6.08
N SER A 299 12.78 -10.70 -5.12
CA SER A 299 14.14 -10.19 -5.31
C SER A 299 15.22 -11.26 -5.14
N VAL A 300 14.93 -12.38 -4.45
CA VAL A 300 15.87 -13.49 -4.31
C VAL A 300 16.13 -14.14 -5.66
N ALA A 301 17.39 -14.04 -6.06
CA ALA A 301 17.89 -14.45 -7.34
C ALA A 301 18.44 -15.89 -7.31
N ILE A 302 17.59 -16.88 -7.58
CA ILE A 302 17.97 -18.30 -7.47
C ILE A 302 19.14 -18.72 -8.38
N ALA A 303 19.43 -17.97 -9.44
CA ALA A 303 20.56 -18.20 -10.35
C ALA A 303 21.72 -17.22 -10.12
N ALA A 304 21.81 -16.59 -8.94
CA ALA A 304 22.87 -15.62 -8.61
C ALA A 304 24.26 -16.26 -8.46
N SER A 305 24.35 -17.54 -8.08
CA SER A 305 25.63 -18.27 -8.01
C SER A 305 26.02 -18.81 -9.39
N GLN A 306 27.13 -18.32 -9.96
CA GLN A 306 27.65 -18.82 -11.23
C GLN A 306 28.10 -20.29 -11.13
N ASP A 307 28.64 -20.69 -9.97
CA ASP A 307 29.11 -22.06 -9.74
C ASP A 307 27.97 -23.05 -9.48
N ALA A 308 26.83 -22.56 -8.98
CA ALA A 308 25.66 -23.37 -8.63
C ALA A 308 24.40 -22.89 -9.36
N GLN A 309 24.44 -22.94 -10.68
CA GLN A 309 23.28 -22.59 -11.51
C GLN A 309 22.12 -23.59 -11.35
N PRO A 310 20.86 -23.13 -11.26
CA PRO A 310 19.70 -24.01 -11.13
C PRO A 310 19.45 -24.83 -12.40
N SER A 311 18.98 -26.07 -12.24
CA SER A 311 18.55 -26.92 -13.36
C SER A 311 17.22 -26.46 -13.96
N THR A 312 16.90 -26.94 -15.16
CA THR A 312 15.61 -26.71 -15.81
C THR A 312 14.44 -27.15 -14.91
N GLU A 313 14.57 -28.31 -14.25
CA GLU A 313 13.56 -28.84 -13.33
C GLU A 313 13.38 -27.95 -12.10
N GLN A 314 14.47 -27.40 -11.56
CA GLN A 314 14.42 -26.50 -10.41
C GLN A 314 13.78 -25.15 -10.76
N ILE A 315 14.09 -24.58 -11.93
CA ILE A 315 13.43 -23.36 -12.42
C ILE A 315 11.93 -23.62 -12.63
N GLN A 316 11.57 -24.74 -13.26
CA GLN A 316 10.17 -25.11 -13.46
C GLN A 316 9.43 -25.34 -12.13
N ARG A 317 10.08 -25.97 -11.15
CA ARG A 317 9.54 -26.14 -9.80
C ARG A 317 9.25 -24.80 -9.14
N LEU A 318 10.20 -23.85 -9.16
CA LEU A 318 9.97 -22.51 -8.61
C LEU A 318 8.76 -21.84 -9.26
N ILE A 319 8.70 -21.90 -10.59
CA ILE A 319 7.57 -21.40 -11.38
C ILE A 319 6.24 -22.00 -10.93
N ASP A 320 6.16 -23.32 -10.80
CA ASP A 320 4.95 -24.05 -10.46
C ASP A 320 4.52 -23.73 -9.01
N GLU A 321 5.46 -23.66 -8.07
CA GLU A 321 5.17 -23.31 -6.67
C GLU A 321 4.73 -21.84 -6.50
N LEU A 322 5.31 -20.91 -7.29
CA LEU A 322 4.87 -19.51 -7.33
C LEU A 322 3.45 -19.37 -7.91
N ASP A 323 3.12 -20.14 -8.95
CA ASP A 323 1.77 -20.16 -9.54
C ASP A 323 0.74 -20.84 -8.60
N ALA A 324 1.18 -21.72 -7.70
CA ALA A 324 0.36 -22.40 -6.71
C ALA A 324 0.20 -21.66 -5.37
N LEU A 325 0.71 -20.42 -5.27
CA LEU A 325 0.54 -19.59 -4.06
C LEU A 325 -0.96 -19.33 -3.77
N PRO A 326 -1.35 -19.18 -2.50
CA PRO A 326 -2.69 -18.71 -2.15
C PRO A 326 -3.02 -17.38 -2.85
N PRO A 327 -4.29 -17.16 -3.23
CA PRO A 327 -4.69 -15.91 -3.86
C PRO A 327 -4.45 -14.72 -2.92
N ARG A 328 -4.17 -13.55 -3.49
CA ARG A 328 -4.13 -12.27 -2.76
C ARG A 328 -5.55 -11.93 -2.27
N PRO A 329 -5.69 -11.26 -1.12
CA PRO A 329 -6.97 -10.65 -0.75
C PRO A 329 -7.37 -9.62 -1.81
N THR A 330 -8.68 -9.51 -2.07
CA THR A 330 -9.17 -8.51 -3.01
C THR A 330 -9.14 -7.11 -2.41
N THR A 331 -9.01 -6.08 -3.24
CA THR A 331 -9.15 -4.68 -2.80
C THR A 331 -10.46 -4.44 -2.05
N ALA A 332 -11.54 -5.12 -2.44
CA ALA A 332 -12.84 -5.05 -1.78
C ALA A 332 -12.80 -5.59 -0.34
N GLN A 333 -12.10 -6.69 -0.09
CA GLN A 333 -11.91 -7.25 1.25
C GLN A 333 -11.11 -6.31 2.15
N MET A 334 -10.01 -5.75 1.65
CA MET A 334 -9.23 -4.74 2.38
C MET A 334 -10.07 -3.50 2.71
N LEU A 335 -10.82 -2.97 1.74
CA LEU A 335 -11.70 -1.81 1.96
C LEU A 335 -12.83 -2.13 2.95
N LEU A 336 -13.30 -3.36 3.00
CA LEU A 336 -14.33 -3.80 3.95
C LEU A 336 -13.80 -3.81 5.39
N ALA A 337 -12.62 -4.40 5.61
CA ALA A 337 -11.96 -4.40 6.92
C ALA A 337 -11.73 -2.98 7.44
N GLU A 338 -11.14 -2.12 6.62
CA GLU A 338 -10.88 -0.73 7.01
C GLU A 338 -12.17 0.07 7.22
N ARG A 339 -13.25 -0.26 6.49
CA ARG A 339 -14.58 0.29 6.74
C ARG A 339 -15.08 -0.13 8.13
N TYR A 340 -14.89 -1.38 8.54
CA TYR A 340 -15.23 -1.84 9.88
C TYR A 340 -14.41 -1.11 10.94
N VAL A 341 -13.08 -1.03 10.79
CA VAL A 341 -12.21 -0.29 11.72
C VAL A 341 -12.65 1.17 11.84
N ALA A 342 -12.90 1.85 10.72
CA ALA A 342 -13.33 3.24 10.69
C ALA A 342 -14.70 3.45 11.37
N LEU A 343 -15.69 2.61 11.06
CA LEU A 343 -17.03 2.75 11.62
C LEU A 343 -17.11 2.35 13.09
N ASP A 344 -16.31 1.38 13.52
CA ASP A 344 -16.18 0.99 14.93
C ASP A 344 -15.61 2.15 15.76
N TYR A 345 -14.55 2.78 15.27
CA TYR A 345 -13.96 3.96 15.91
C TYR A 345 -14.91 5.17 15.92
N LEU A 346 -15.67 5.39 14.85
CA LEU A 346 -16.67 6.47 14.83
C LEU A 346 -17.87 6.17 15.76
N GLN A 347 -18.23 4.90 15.92
CA GLN A 347 -19.24 4.46 16.86
C GLN A 347 -18.78 4.70 18.31
N SER A 348 -17.54 4.38 18.67
CA SER A 348 -17.01 4.63 20.01
C SER A 348 -16.95 6.13 20.35
N LEU A 349 -16.57 7.00 19.40
CA LEU A 349 -16.66 8.45 19.55
C LEU A 349 -18.11 8.94 19.72
N ALA A 350 -19.07 8.31 19.03
CA ALA A 350 -20.49 8.65 19.14
C ALA A 350 -21.09 8.31 20.51
N HIS A 351 -20.57 7.26 21.14
CA HIS A 351 -20.96 6.82 22.47
C HIS A 351 -20.17 7.48 23.60
N GLY A 352 -19.03 8.11 23.27
CA GLY A 352 -18.18 8.79 24.24
C GLY A 352 -17.20 7.88 24.98
N ASP A 353 -16.96 6.67 24.46
CA ASP A 353 -15.93 5.77 24.97
C ASP A 353 -14.53 6.26 24.55
N GLU A 354 -14.44 6.90 23.39
CA GLU A 354 -13.26 7.59 22.86
C GLU A 354 -13.49 9.10 22.85
N SER A 355 -12.42 9.90 22.95
CA SER A 355 -12.52 11.36 22.92
C SER A 355 -11.99 11.98 21.63
N LEU A 356 -12.68 13.02 21.16
CA LEU A 356 -12.17 13.87 20.06
C LEU A 356 -10.82 14.51 20.41
N ALA A 357 -10.54 14.71 21.70
CA ALA A 357 -9.27 15.29 22.14
C ALA A 357 -8.10 14.35 21.86
N GLU A 358 -8.24 13.05 22.15
CA GLU A 358 -7.24 12.01 21.83
C GLU A 358 -7.07 11.84 20.33
N LEU A 359 -8.17 11.84 19.57
CA LEU A 359 -8.10 11.81 18.12
C LEU A 359 -7.26 12.98 17.57
N PHE A 360 -7.52 14.20 18.04
CA PHE A 360 -6.80 15.38 17.57
C PHE A 360 -5.36 15.45 18.08
N SER A 361 -5.05 14.96 19.29
CA SER A 361 -3.65 14.92 19.77
C SER A 361 -2.79 14.02 18.90
N ASN A 362 -3.33 12.89 18.44
CA ASN A 362 -2.65 11.99 17.50
C ASN A 362 -2.40 12.66 16.13
N TRP A 363 -3.05 13.79 15.84
CA TRP A 363 -2.98 14.50 14.56
C TRP A 363 -2.22 15.82 14.60
N GLU A 364 -1.78 16.30 15.79
CA GLU A 364 -1.07 17.59 15.90
C GLU A 364 0.22 17.59 15.05
N HIS A 365 0.88 16.43 14.90
CA HIS A 365 2.04 16.25 14.02
C HIS A 365 1.75 16.42 12.52
N ARG A 366 0.48 16.40 12.09
CA ARG A 366 0.07 16.58 10.68
C ARG A 366 -0.36 18.02 10.35
N GLY A 367 -0.05 18.98 11.22
CA GLY A 367 -0.27 20.41 10.98
C GLY A 367 -1.70 20.90 11.23
N PHE A 368 -2.56 20.07 11.84
CA PHE A 368 -3.92 20.47 12.22
C PHE A 368 -3.91 21.27 13.54
N GLN A 369 -4.53 22.45 13.54
CA GLN A 369 -4.70 23.23 14.77
C GLN A 369 -5.98 22.80 15.49
N SER A 370 -5.82 22.11 16.61
CA SER A 370 -6.93 21.75 17.51
C SER A 370 -7.59 23.03 18.04
N ASN A 371 -8.78 23.36 17.54
CA ASN A 371 -9.57 24.45 18.10
C ASN A 371 -10.46 23.91 19.22
N ILE A 372 -10.21 24.30 20.46
CA ILE A 372 -10.98 23.90 21.66
C ILE A 372 -12.49 24.11 21.46
N ALA A 373 -12.91 25.10 20.65
CA ALA A 373 -14.33 25.35 20.35
C ALA A 373 -14.97 24.22 19.51
N VAL A 374 -14.19 23.53 18.67
CA VAL A 374 -14.64 22.41 17.83
C VAL A 374 -14.79 21.15 18.67
N VAL A 375 -13.83 20.85 19.57
CA VAL A 375 -13.88 19.68 20.48
C VAL A 375 -15.13 19.70 21.37
N LYS A 376 -15.63 20.89 21.70
CA LYS A 376 -16.83 21.08 22.55
C LYS A 376 -18.13 21.25 21.77
N SER A 377 -18.09 21.27 20.44
CA SER A 377 -19.28 21.47 19.61
C SER A 377 -19.97 20.15 19.27
N PRO A 378 -21.31 20.07 19.27
CA PRO A 378 -22.02 18.84 18.89
C PRO A 378 -21.67 18.35 17.48
N ILE A 379 -21.60 17.04 17.29
CA ILE A 379 -21.46 16.38 15.99
C ILE A 379 -22.69 15.50 15.78
N ASP A 380 -23.23 15.47 14.55
CA ASP A 380 -24.24 14.50 14.17
C ASP A 380 -23.55 13.29 13.53
N TRP A 381 -23.34 12.25 14.34
CA TRP A 381 -22.62 11.04 13.94
C TRP A 381 -23.32 10.25 12.83
N ASN A 382 -24.63 10.44 12.61
CA ASN A 382 -25.33 9.85 11.47
C ASN A 382 -24.83 10.45 10.15
N ILE A 383 -24.60 11.76 10.12
CA ILE A 383 -24.06 12.46 8.94
C ILE A 383 -22.61 12.05 8.71
N VAL A 384 -21.82 11.92 9.79
CA VAL A 384 -20.42 11.53 9.70
C VAL A 384 -20.27 10.13 9.11
N THR A 385 -20.91 9.15 9.73
CA THR A 385 -20.80 7.73 9.33
C THR A 385 -21.37 7.48 7.94
N GLN A 386 -22.49 8.14 7.57
CA GLN A 386 -23.01 8.07 6.21
C GLN A 386 -22.02 8.59 5.18
N ARG A 387 -21.40 9.74 5.44
CA ARG A 387 -20.42 10.32 4.52
C ARG A 387 -19.15 9.47 4.42
N VAL A 388 -18.70 8.87 5.52
CA VAL A 388 -17.59 7.91 5.51
C VAL A 388 -17.93 6.67 4.70
N ASN A 389 -19.15 6.12 4.80
CA ASN A 389 -19.58 5.04 3.91
C ASN A 389 -19.54 5.45 2.43
N GLU A 390 -19.99 6.66 2.10
CA GLU A 390 -19.90 7.20 0.73
C GLU A 390 -18.44 7.25 0.24
N HIS A 391 -17.46 7.58 1.10
CA HIS A 391 -16.04 7.53 0.75
C HIS A 391 -15.61 6.11 0.36
N PHE A 392 -15.90 5.12 1.20
CA PHE A 392 -15.55 3.73 0.93
C PHE A 392 -16.28 3.17 -0.29
N ASP A 393 -17.51 3.60 -0.56
CA ASP A 393 -18.25 3.20 -1.76
C ASP A 393 -17.60 3.75 -3.03
N VAL A 394 -17.11 5.01 -3.01
CA VAL A 394 -16.33 5.57 -4.13
C VAL A 394 -15.03 4.79 -4.32
N LEU A 395 -14.27 4.55 -3.24
CA LEU A 395 -13.02 3.79 -3.31
C LEU A 395 -13.22 2.38 -3.85
N ALA A 396 -14.33 1.72 -3.49
CA ALA A 396 -14.67 0.38 -3.97
C ALA A 396 -14.95 0.32 -5.49
N THR A 397 -15.21 1.46 -6.14
CA THR A 397 -15.33 1.53 -7.61
C THR A 397 -13.98 1.63 -8.32
N GLY A 398 -12.86 1.73 -7.59
CA GLY A 398 -11.53 1.99 -8.14
C GLY A 398 -11.29 3.46 -8.51
N GLN A 399 -12.23 4.36 -8.23
CA GLN A 399 -12.08 5.79 -8.52
C GLN A 399 -11.24 6.49 -7.47
N ALA A 400 -10.41 7.45 -7.92
CA ALA A 400 -9.69 8.34 -7.02
C ALA A 400 -10.67 9.24 -6.25
N LEU A 401 -10.68 9.12 -4.92
CA LEU A 401 -11.47 9.97 -4.04
C LEU A 401 -10.72 11.28 -3.76
N GLN A 402 -11.26 12.41 -4.25
CA GLN A 402 -10.74 13.74 -3.92
C GLN A 402 -11.50 14.34 -2.74
N LEU A 403 -10.79 14.55 -1.63
CA LEU A 403 -11.35 15.19 -0.45
C LEU A 403 -11.14 16.70 -0.48
N PRO A 404 -12.12 17.51 0.01
CA PRO A 404 -11.95 18.95 0.12
C PRO A 404 -10.80 19.33 1.08
N ASP A 405 -10.10 20.44 0.80
CA ASP A 405 -9.12 21.03 1.72
C ASP A 405 -9.84 21.67 2.92
N ILE A 406 -9.96 20.92 4.03
CA ILE A 406 -10.65 21.34 5.25
C ILE A 406 -9.66 22.03 6.21
N LYS A 407 -9.65 23.37 6.18
CA LYS A 407 -8.82 24.19 7.09
C LYS A 407 -9.46 24.46 8.44
N SER A 408 -10.77 24.25 8.58
CA SER A 408 -11.49 24.48 9.84
C SER A 408 -12.86 23.80 9.88
N LEU A 409 -13.17 23.23 11.05
CA LEU A 409 -14.49 22.71 11.41
C LEU A 409 -15.42 23.80 12.01
N SER A 410 -14.96 25.05 12.13
CA SER A 410 -15.71 26.14 12.76
C SER A 410 -16.89 26.62 11.89
N THR A 411 -18.06 26.04 12.11
CA THR A 411 -19.32 26.48 11.51
C THR A 411 -20.45 26.33 12.53
N PRO A 412 -21.43 27.26 12.57
CA PRO A 412 -22.57 27.17 13.48
C PRO A 412 -23.60 26.14 13.01
N ILE A 413 -23.45 25.52 11.83
CA ILE A 413 -24.40 24.55 11.28
C ILE A 413 -23.90 23.13 11.56
N ILE A 414 -24.62 22.36 12.38
CA ILE A 414 -24.18 21.01 12.81
C ILE A 414 -23.98 20.06 11.63
N GLY A 415 -24.85 20.09 10.63
CA GLY A 415 -24.74 19.21 9.46
C GLY A 415 -23.51 19.52 8.60
N GLU A 416 -23.17 20.79 8.45
CA GLU A 416 -21.96 21.19 7.72
C GLU A 416 -20.69 20.84 8.51
N ARG A 417 -20.70 21.08 9.83
CA ARG A 417 -19.60 20.68 10.72
C ARG A 417 -19.34 19.18 10.65
N SER A 418 -20.40 18.38 10.67
CA SER A 418 -20.34 16.92 10.62
C SER A 418 -19.80 16.41 9.27
N ARG A 419 -20.21 17.01 8.15
CA ARG A 419 -19.63 16.67 6.82
C ARG A 419 -18.15 16.99 6.72
N ARG A 420 -17.74 18.17 7.18
CA ARG A 420 -16.33 18.56 7.21
C ARG A 420 -15.50 17.66 8.11
N PHE A 421 -16.06 17.22 9.23
CA PHE A 421 -15.40 16.25 10.10
C PHE A 421 -15.18 14.92 9.38
N ALA A 422 -16.19 14.40 8.67
CA ALA A 422 -16.05 13.17 7.90
C ALA A 422 -15.01 13.29 6.77
N ASP A 423 -15.02 14.41 6.02
CA ASP A 423 -14.03 14.67 4.96
C ASP A 423 -12.61 14.72 5.53
N MET A 424 -12.45 15.43 6.65
CA MET A 424 -11.19 15.50 7.38
C MET A 424 -10.74 14.12 7.88
N PHE A 425 -11.65 13.33 8.47
CA PHE A 425 -11.38 11.94 8.88
C PHE A 425 -10.95 11.08 7.69
N GLY A 426 -11.55 11.28 6.52
CA GLY A 426 -11.16 10.62 5.27
C GLY A 426 -9.69 10.84 4.87
N THR A 427 -9.10 11.97 5.23
CA THR A 427 -7.69 12.26 4.90
C THR A 427 -6.70 11.32 5.60
N GLN A 428 -7.13 10.57 6.62
CA GLN A 428 -6.30 9.61 7.33
C GLN A 428 -5.99 8.36 6.49
N TYR A 429 -6.97 7.87 5.73
CA TYR A 429 -6.87 6.57 5.06
C TYR A 429 -6.80 6.67 3.53
N VAL A 430 -7.34 7.72 2.91
CA VAL A 430 -7.37 7.84 1.43
C VAL A 430 -5.98 7.74 0.79
N PRO A 431 -4.94 8.45 1.28
CA PRO A 431 -3.59 8.30 0.70
C PRO A 431 -3.03 6.89 0.88
N GLY A 432 -3.34 6.23 2.01
CA GLY A 432 -2.92 4.85 2.27
C GLY A 432 -3.52 3.87 1.27
N PHE A 433 -4.80 4.02 0.92
CA PHE A 433 -5.45 3.16 -0.08
C PHE A 433 -4.86 3.35 -1.48
N GLN A 434 -4.60 4.60 -1.88
CA GLN A 434 -3.97 4.89 -3.17
C GLN A 434 -2.56 4.29 -3.23
N ALA A 435 -1.78 4.44 -2.16
CA ALA A 435 -0.45 3.84 -2.06
C ALA A 435 -0.50 2.30 -2.09
N SER A 436 -1.52 1.69 -1.47
CA SER A 436 -1.68 0.23 -1.43
C SER A 436 -2.03 -0.35 -2.79
N ALA A 437 -2.95 0.29 -3.53
CA ALA A 437 -3.30 -0.13 -4.89
C ALA A 437 -2.09 -0.05 -5.84
N GLU A 438 -1.33 1.04 -5.76
CA GLU A 438 -0.13 1.22 -6.58
C GLU A 438 0.99 0.22 -6.18
N ALA A 439 1.16 -0.05 -4.88
CA ALA A 439 2.12 -1.04 -4.40
C ALA A 439 1.77 -2.46 -4.90
N GLU A 440 0.48 -2.81 -4.95
CA GLU A 440 0.02 -4.09 -5.49
C GLU A 440 0.31 -4.20 -6.99
N HIS A 441 -0.03 -3.17 -7.77
CA HIS A 441 0.24 -3.16 -9.21
C HIS A 441 1.74 -3.25 -9.51
N ARG A 442 2.56 -2.53 -8.76
CA ARG A 442 4.03 -2.58 -8.89
C ARG A 442 4.57 -3.97 -8.59
N LEU A 443 4.08 -4.62 -7.54
CA LEU A 443 4.46 -6.00 -7.21
C LEU A 443 4.08 -6.97 -8.33
N GLU A 444 2.90 -6.82 -8.93
CA GLU A 444 2.48 -7.69 -10.03
C GLU A 444 3.33 -7.47 -11.30
N CYS A 445 3.73 -6.23 -11.61
CA CYS A 445 4.74 -5.96 -12.63
C CYS A 445 6.07 -6.66 -12.35
N MET A 446 6.57 -6.51 -11.11
CA MET A 446 7.81 -7.15 -10.69
C MET A 446 7.74 -8.68 -10.88
N LYS A 447 6.61 -9.31 -10.55
CA LYS A 447 6.36 -10.74 -10.79
C LYS A 447 6.29 -11.12 -12.26
N ASN A 448 5.69 -10.28 -13.10
CA ASN A 448 5.69 -10.50 -14.54
C ASN A 448 7.12 -10.49 -15.10
N LEU A 449 7.94 -9.51 -14.69
CA LEU A 449 9.36 -9.46 -15.08
C LEU A 449 10.15 -10.65 -14.53
N GLN A 450 9.91 -11.06 -13.29
CA GLN A 450 10.49 -12.27 -12.71
C GLN A 450 10.15 -13.49 -13.57
N ARG A 451 8.88 -13.65 -13.95
CA ARG A 451 8.42 -14.76 -14.78
C ARG A 451 9.02 -14.74 -16.18
N ILE A 452 9.20 -13.55 -16.77
CA ILE A 452 9.89 -13.38 -18.04
C ILE A 452 11.37 -13.77 -17.93
N SER A 453 12.07 -13.31 -16.89
CA SER A 453 13.46 -13.67 -16.63
C SER A 453 13.64 -15.19 -16.48
N LEU A 454 12.78 -15.85 -15.69
CA LEU A 454 12.82 -17.31 -15.54
C LEU A 454 12.52 -18.03 -16.86
N ALA A 455 11.61 -17.50 -17.70
CA ALA A 455 11.36 -18.04 -19.03
C ALA A 455 12.56 -17.88 -19.98
N MET A 456 13.29 -16.77 -19.89
CA MET A 456 14.55 -16.58 -20.63
C MET A 456 15.64 -17.57 -20.16
N LEU A 457 15.71 -17.87 -18.87
CA LEU A 457 16.60 -18.91 -18.35
C LEU A 457 16.24 -20.31 -18.87
N LEU A 458 14.96 -20.66 -18.90
CA LEU A 458 14.51 -21.94 -19.49
C LEU A 458 14.85 -22.02 -20.99
N TYR A 459 14.64 -20.93 -21.73
CA TYR A 459 15.05 -20.85 -23.13
C TYR A 459 16.57 -21.04 -23.28
N GLU A 460 17.37 -20.38 -22.44
CA GLU A 460 18.83 -20.51 -22.46
C GLU A 460 19.29 -21.95 -22.20
N ARG A 461 18.65 -22.66 -21.26
CA ARG A 461 18.97 -24.06 -20.99
C ARG A 461 18.67 -24.98 -22.18
N GLU A 462 17.68 -24.65 -22.99
CA GLU A 462 17.30 -25.44 -24.17
C GLU A 462 18.17 -25.12 -25.40
N TYR A 463 18.51 -23.85 -25.62
CA TYR A 463 19.18 -23.38 -26.84
C TYR A 463 20.65 -22.98 -26.66
N GLY A 464 21.16 -22.95 -25.42
CA GLY A 464 22.52 -22.54 -25.06
C GLY A 464 22.79 -21.03 -25.20
N THR A 465 21.78 -20.23 -25.51
CA THR A 465 21.85 -18.78 -25.63
C THR A 465 20.55 -18.14 -25.17
N LEU A 466 20.59 -16.88 -24.73
CA LEU A 466 19.39 -16.08 -24.55
C LEU A 466 18.59 -15.97 -25.87
N PRO A 467 17.26 -15.74 -25.80
CA PRO A 467 16.51 -15.46 -27.02
C PRO A 467 17.10 -14.23 -27.73
N PRO A 468 17.26 -14.26 -29.06
CA PRO A 468 17.65 -13.07 -29.80
C PRO A 468 16.55 -12.00 -29.66
N ALA A 469 16.88 -10.72 -29.88
CA ALA A 469 15.86 -9.66 -29.84
C ALA A 469 14.72 -9.95 -30.83
N TYR A 470 15.07 -10.54 -31.97
CA TYR A 470 14.11 -11.10 -32.92
C TYR A 470 14.68 -12.28 -33.71
N SER A 471 13.80 -13.19 -34.14
CA SER A 471 14.13 -14.23 -35.13
C SER A 471 14.20 -13.65 -36.56
N VAL A 472 14.89 -14.34 -37.47
CA VAL A 472 14.99 -13.95 -38.89
C VAL A 472 14.72 -15.11 -39.83
N ASP A 473 14.30 -14.81 -41.06
CA ASP A 473 14.24 -15.80 -42.14
C ASP A 473 15.63 -16.08 -42.74
N ALA A 474 15.69 -16.98 -43.73
CA ALA A 474 16.93 -17.33 -44.42
C ALA A 474 17.60 -16.15 -45.18
N ALA A 475 16.86 -15.06 -45.44
CA ALA A 475 17.38 -13.84 -46.04
C ALA A 475 17.78 -12.78 -44.99
N GLY A 476 17.66 -13.09 -43.70
CA GLY A 476 17.95 -12.17 -42.60
C GLY A 476 16.83 -11.16 -42.31
N LYS A 477 15.63 -11.36 -42.85
CA LYS A 477 14.49 -10.48 -42.57
C LYS A 477 13.92 -10.81 -41.18
N PRO A 478 13.70 -9.81 -40.31
CA PRO A 478 13.05 -10.00 -39.01
C PRO A 478 11.67 -10.67 -39.13
N LEU A 479 11.42 -11.66 -38.29
CA LEU A 479 10.18 -12.44 -38.25
C LEU A 479 9.40 -12.21 -36.97
N HIS A 480 9.93 -12.59 -35.79
CA HIS A 480 9.19 -12.56 -34.52
C HIS A 480 10.03 -12.01 -33.38
N SER A 481 9.40 -11.22 -32.50
CA SER A 481 9.99 -10.73 -31.24
C SER A 481 10.40 -11.88 -30.31
N TRP A 482 11.39 -11.64 -29.46
CA TRP A 482 11.74 -12.50 -28.32
C TRP A 482 10.52 -12.92 -27.50
N ARG A 483 9.51 -12.03 -27.37
CA ARG A 483 8.26 -12.31 -26.66
C ARG A 483 7.49 -13.48 -27.25
N VAL A 484 7.46 -13.59 -28.58
CA VAL A 484 6.84 -14.72 -29.27
C VAL A 484 7.57 -16.01 -28.90
N LEU A 485 8.91 -16.02 -28.95
CA LEU A 485 9.74 -17.19 -28.64
C LEU A 485 9.56 -17.70 -27.20
N LEU A 486 9.19 -16.83 -26.26
CA LEU A 486 9.00 -17.20 -24.86
C LEU A 486 7.62 -17.77 -24.51
N LEU A 487 6.63 -17.69 -25.43
CA LEU A 487 5.27 -18.15 -25.14
C LEU A 487 5.18 -19.59 -24.58
N PRO A 488 5.93 -20.59 -25.09
CA PRO A 488 5.93 -21.95 -24.52
C PRO A 488 6.31 -21.99 -23.04
N TYR A 489 7.31 -21.21 -22.63
CA TYR A 489 7.83 -21.16 -21.26
C TYR A 489 6.96 -20.31 -20.31
N LEU A 490 6.09 -19.48 -20.87
CA LEU A 490 5.11 -18.68 -20.13
C LEU A 490 3.75 -19.37 -19.98
N GLY A 491 3.63 -20.63 -20.41
CA GLY A 491 2.38 -21.41 -20.35
C GLY A 491 1.41 -21.11 -21.51
N GLU A 492 1.83 -20.35 -22.52
CA GLU A 492 1.01 -19.90 -23.65
C GLU A 492 1.10 -20.83 -24.88
N GLN A 493 1.30 -22.14 -24.64
CA GLN A 493 1.45 -23.15 -25.70
C GLN A 493 0.29 -23.16 -26.70
N LYS A 494 -0.94 -22.89 -26.22
CA LYS A 494 -2.14 -22.82 -27.07
C LYS A 494 -2.08 -21.65 -28.06
N LEU A 495 -1.56 -20.50 -27.65
CA LEU A 495 -1.38 -19.35 -28.54
C LEU A 495 -0.22 -19.62 -29.51
N TRP A 496 0.92 -20.07 -28.97
CA TRP A 496 2.11 -20.41 -29.75
C TRP A 496 1.80 -21.36 -30.92
N SER A 497 1.04 -22.43 -30.67
CA SER A 497 0.67 -23.42 -31.70
C SER A 497 -0.18 -22.87 -32.87
N LYS A 498 -0.76 -21.68 -32.72
CA LYS A 498 -1.58 -21.03 -33.76
C LYS A 498 -0.77 -20.07 -34.63
N LEU A 499 0.40 -19.62 -34.17
CA LEU A 499 1.28 -18.72 -34.90
C LEU A 499 2.01 -19.49 -36.01
N ARG A 500 2.17 -18.85 -37.18
CA ARG A 500 3.00 -19.38 -38.27
C ARG A 500 4.40 -18.79 -38.17
N LEU A 501 5.32 -19.55 -37.60
CA LEU A 501 6.68 -19.11 -37.29
C LEU A 501 7.60 -19.01 -38.53
N ASP A 502 7.15 -19.56 -39.66
CA ASP A 502 7.78 -19.44 -40.99
C ASP A 502 7.30 -18.21 -41.77
N GLU A 503 6.30 -17.49 -41.26
CA GLU A 503 5.79 -16.23 -41.81
C GLU A 503 6.21 -15.02 -40.95
N SER A 504 6.10 -13.80 -41.48
CA SER A 504 6.33 -12.57 -40.71
C SER A 504 5.29 -12.40 -39.59
N TRP A 505 5.65 -11.78 -38.47
CA TRP A 505 4.70 -11.44 -37.39
C TRP A 505 3.48 -10.65 -37.86
N ASP A 506 3.62 -9.88 -38.95
CA ASP A 506 2.58 -9.06 -39.57
C ASP A 506 1.98 -9.68 -40.84
N SER A 507 2.13 -11.00 -41.05
CA SER A 507 1.47 -11.70 -42.15
C SER A 507 -0.06 -11.62 -42.05
N GLU A 508 -0.77 -11.91 -43.15
CA GLU A 508 -2.24 -11.96 -43.13
C GLU A 508 -2.76 -12.93 -42.07
N HIS A 509 -2.07 -14.06 -41.85
CA HIS A 509 -2.41 -15.01 -40.80
C HIS A 509 -2.04 -14.47 -39.41
N ASN A 510 -0.80 -14.05 -39.18
CA ASN A 510 -0.33 -13.70 -37.83
C ASN A 510 -0.95 -12.40 -37.29
N ARG A 511 -1.35 -11.45 -38.15
CA ARG A 511 -1.99 -10.18 -37.74
C ARG A 511 -3.25 -10.36 -36.90
N GLN A 512 -3.97 -11.48 -37.07
CA GLN A 512 -5.20 -11.73 -36.30
C GLN A 512 -4.93 -11.89 -34.78
N PHE A 513 -3.67 -12.07 -34.37
CA PHE A 513 -3.28 -12.24 -32.98
C PHE A 513 -2.65 -10.98 -32.36
N HIS A 514 -2.51 -9.88 -33.11
CA HIS A 514 -1.90 -8.64 -32.62
C HIS A 514 -2.62 -8.11 -31.38
N ASP A 515 -3.95 -8.21 -31.32
CA ASP A 515 -4.77 -7.72 -30.21
C ASP A 515 -4.93 -8.74 -29.07
N VAL A 516 -4.26 -9.90 -29.13
CA VAL A 516 -4.33 -10.90 -28.05
C VAL A 516 -3.59 -10.39 -26.83
N VAL A 517 -4.27 -10.40 -25.69
CA VAL A 517 -3.69 -10.05 -24.39
C VAL A 517 -2.97 -11.26 -23.80
N VAL A 518 -1.65 -11.17 -23.69
CA VAL A 518 -0.82 -12.10 -22.92
C VAL A 518 -0.60 -11.48 -21.55
N SER A 519 -1.17 -12.05 -20.49
CA SER A 519 -1.20 -11.45 -19.15
C SER A 519 0.20 -11.13 -18.62
N ARG A 520 1.18 -11.99 -18.90
CA ARG A 520 2.59 -11.81 -18.49
C ARG A 520 3.30 -10.64 -19.17
N TYR A 521 2.71 -10.05 -20.22
CA TYR A 521 3.23 -8.85 -20.88
C TYR A 521 2.45 -7.57 -20.54
N GLN A 522 1.53 -7.62 -19.57
CA GLN A 522 0.70 -6.47 -19.19
C GLN A 522 1.17 -5.87 -17.86
N CYS A 523 1.37 -4.55 -17.86
CA CYS A 523 1.47 -3.77 -16.65
C CYS A 523 0.04 -3.48 -16.14
N PRO A 524 -0.34 -3.85 -14.91
CA PRO A 524 -1.68 -3.58 -14.38
C PRO A 524 -1.96 -2.10 -14.10
N SER A 525 -0.91 -1.27 -13.94
CA SER A 525 -1.08 0.20 -13.89
C SER A 525 -1.35 0.82 -15.27
N ALA A 526 -1.25 0.04 -16.35
CA ALA A 526 -1.34 0.54 -17.71
C ALA A 526 -2.72 0.30 -18.36
N GLU A 527 -3.41 1.39 -18.70
CA GLU A 527 -4.57 1.33 -19.60
C GLU A 527 -4.09 1.25 -21.06
N LEU A 528 -3.67 0.05 -21.47
CA LEU A 528 -3.13 -0.17 -22.80
C LEU A 528 -4.20 -0.69 -23.79
N PRO A 529 -4.11 -0.32 -25.08
CA PRO A 529 -4.83 -1.03 -26.12
C PRO A 529 -4.49 -2.53 -26.10
N PRO A 530 -5.44 -3.42 -26.45
CA PRO A 530 -5.17 -4.85 -26.52
C PRO A 530 -3.92 -5.15 -27.36
N GLY A 531 -3.09 -6.08 -26.89
CA GLY A 531 -1.87 -6.47 -27.60
C GLY A 531 -0.66 -5.55 -27.42
N GLN A 532 -0.79 -4.46 -26.66
CA GLN A 532 0.34 -3.59 -26.35
C GLN A 532 1.02 -4.02 -25.05
N THR A 533 2.31 -3.72 -24.91
CA THR A 533 3.12 -4.02 -23.72
C THR A 533 4.11 -2.89 -23.43
N THR A 534 4.39 -2.69 -22.14
CA THR A 534 5.43 -1.78 -21.62
C THR A 534 6.67 -2.51 -21.13
N TYR A 535 6.82 -3.81 -21.41
CA TYR A 535 8.05 -4.56 -21.09
C TYR A 535 8.90 -4.75 -22.32
N SER A 536 10.21 -4.50 -22.21
CA SER A 536 11.15 -4.48 -23.33
C SER A 536 12.49 -5.07 -22.96
N VAL A 537 13.20 -5.60 -23.95
CA VAL A 537 14.66 -5.77 -23.85
C VAL A 537 15.32 -4.45 -24.27
N VAL A 538 16.57 -4.24 -23.85
CA VAL A 538 17.41 -3.14 -24.37
C VAL A 538 18.28 -3.69 -25.49
N VAL A 539 18.20 -3.08 -26.68
CA VAL A 539 18.93 -3.53 -27.87
C VAL A 539 20.09 -2.61 -28.22
N GLY A 540 21.27 -3.19 -28.41
CA GLY A 540 22.50 -2.47 -28.75
C GLY A 540 23.70 -3.40 -28.88
N GLU A 541 24.81 -2.89 -29.41
CA GLU A 541 26.02 -3.70 -29.68
C GLU A 541 26.60 -4.29 -28.38
N ASP A 542 26.56 -3.51 -27.30
CA ASP A 542 27.13 -3.87 -25.99
C ASP A 542 26.14 -4.61 -25.08
N THR A 543 24.89 -4.82 -25.52
CA THR A 543 23.84 -5.45 -24.70
C THR A 543 23.74 -6.96 -24.95
N ALA A 544 23.02 -7.66 -24.07
CA ALA A 544 22.65 -9.06 -24.26
C ALA A 544 21.77 -9.32 -25.50
N PHE A 545 21.06 -8.29 -25.98
CA PHE A 545 20.12 -8.41 -27.09
C PHE A 545 20.63 -7.65 -28.33
N HIS A 546 21.47 -8.32 -29.11
CA HIS A 546 22.00 -7.76 -30.36
C HIS A 546 21.27 -8.34 -31.58
N ARG A 547 20.29 -7.58 -32.10
CA ARG A 547 19.57 -7.90 -33.35
C ARG A 547 19.03 -9.35 -33.36
N SER A 548 19.45 -10.16 -34.32
CA SER A 548 19.01 -11.54 -34.52
C SER A 548 19.95 -12.59 -33.90
N GLU A 549 20.93 -12.16 -33.11
CA GLU A 549 21.95 -13.04 -32.53
C GLU A 549 21.58 -13.32 -31.06
N GLY A 550 21.39 -14.59 -30.73
CA GLY A 550 21.34 -15.02 -29.32
C GLY A 550 22.75 -15.05 -28.75
N LYS A 551 22.94 -14.49 -27.56
CA LYS A 551 24.23 -14.48 -26.84
C LYS A 551 24.20 -15.44 -25.66
N ALA A 552 25.35 -16.00 -25.29
CA ALA A 552 25.44 -16.87 -24.12
C ALA A 552 25.40 -16.02 -22.83
N LEU A 553 24.82 -16.54 -21.76
CA LEU A 553 24.83 -15.84 -20.46
C LEU A 553 26.24 -15.67 -19.89
N ASP A 554 27.14 -16.59 -20.23
CA ASP A 554 28.55 -16.57 -19.82
C ASP A 554 29.35 -15.42 -20.45
N ASP A 555 28.79 -14.76 -21.49
CA ASP A 555 29.40 -13.57 -22.09
C ASP A 555 29.24 -12.31 -21.23
N PHE A 556 28.45 -12.39 -20.14
CA PHE A 556 28.07 -11.25 -19.28
C PHE A 556 28.36 -11.51 -17.80
N GLY A 557 28.45 -10.44 -17.01
CA GLY A 557 28.56 -10.47 -15.54
C GLY A 557 27.27 -10.92 -14.86
N ALA A 558 27.35 -11.27 -13.57
CA ALA A 558 26.24 -11.83 -12.78
C ALA A 558 25.03 -10.89 -12.66
N HIS A 559 25.23 -9.57 -12.79
CA HIS A 559 24.19 -8.55 -12.61
C HIS A 559 23.73 -7.94 -13.93
N LEU A 560 23.27 -8.78 -14.85
CA LEU A 560 22.72 -8.37 -16.14
C LEU A 560 21.20 -8.16 -16.04
N ALA A 561 20.72 -6.98 -16.48
CA ALA A 561 19.32 -6.73 -16.74
C ALA A 561 18.89 -7.45 -18.03
N LEU A 562 17.83 -8.26 -17.95
CA LEU A 562 17.26 -8.96 -19.10
C LEU A 562 16.05 -8.23 -19.68
N VAL A 563 15.16 -7.75 -18.82
CA VAL A 563 13.91 -7.11 -19.22
C VAL A 563 13.65 -5.91 -18.34
N VAL A 564 13.20 -4.82 -18.97
CA VAL A 564 12.94 -3.52 -18.33
C VAL A 564 11.53 -3.06 -18.66
N GLU A 565 10.97 -2.22 -17.81
CA GLU A 565 9.80 -1.43 -18.19
C GLU A 565 10.21 -0.24 -19.08
N ARG A 566 9.26 0.21 -19.89
CA ARG A 566 9.36 1.43 -20.70
C ARG A 566 8.05 2.21 -20.70
N GLU A 567 8.16 3.51 -20.93
CA GLU A 567 7.01 4.43 -20.86
C GLU A 567 6.07 4.28 -22.07
N GLN A 568 6.61 4.16 -23.28
CA GLN A 568 5.82 3.97 -24.49
C GLN A 568 5.52 2.48 -24.72
N ALA A 569 4.25 2.14 -24.89
CA ALA A 569 3.87 0.77 -25.20
C ALA A 569 4.10 0.42 -26.68
N VAL A 570 4.35 -0.86 -26.95
CA VAL A 570 4.47 -1.44 -28.31
C VAL A 570 3.68 -2.74 -28.44
N CYS A 571 3.36 -3.12 -29.68
CA CYS A 571 2.77 -4.42 -29.94
C CYS A 571 3.73 -5.51 -29.47
N TRP A 572 3.25 -6.44 -28.65
CA TRP A 572 4.12 -7.49 -28.09
C TRP A 572 4.71 -8.42 -29.17
N MET A 573 4.08 -8.50 -30.35
CA MET A 573 4.57 -9.29 -31.48
C MET A 573 5.59 -8.54 -32.36
N ASP A 574 5.72 -7.22 -32.23
CA ASP A 574 6.58 -6.41 -33.10
C ASP A 574 8.07 -6.62 -32.74
N PRO A 575 8.89 -7.18 -33.65
CA PRO A 575 10.30 -7.41 -33.42
C PRO A 575 11.18 -6.16 -33.48
N MET A 576 10.69 -5.04 -34.01
CA MET A 576 11.52 -3.89 -34.37
C MET A 576 11.39 -2.69 -33.44
N SER A 577 10.46 -2.74 -32.49
CA SER A 577 10.14 -1.60 -31.61
C SER A 577 10.67 -1.77 -30.18
N GLU A 578 11.79 -2.49 -30.02
CA GLU A 578 12.51 -2.62 -28.73
C GLU A 578 13.25 -1.33 -28.36
N LEU A 579 13.61 -1.20 -27.08
CA LEU A 579 14.26 -0.01 -26.52
C LEU A 579 15.74 0.09 -26.96
N PRO A 580 16.16 1.13 -27.70
CA PRO A 580 17.56 1.27 -28.10
C PRO A 580 18.49 1.62 -26.92
N GLN A 581 19.67 1.00 -26.87
CA GLN A 581 20.71 1.25 -25.85
C GLN A 581 21.01 2.75 -25.69
N SER A 582 21.11 3.49 -26.80
CA SER A 582 21.42 4.92 -26.77
C SER A 582 20.41 5.76 -26.00
N ILE A 583 19.13 5.35 -25.98
CA ILE A 583 18.06 6.04 -25.25
C ILE A 583 17.98 5.51 -23.81
N ALA A 584 18.12 4.19 -23.62
CA ALA A 584 18.13 3.59 -22.29
C ALA A 584 19.24 4.17 -21.40
N PHE A 585 20.40 4.46 -22.00
CA PHE A 585 21.58 4.99 -21.31
C PHE A 585 21.44 6.47 -20.91
N GLU A 586 20.36 7.16 -21.30
CA GLU A 586 20.04 8.50 -20.79
C GLU A 586 19.55 8.44 -19.33
N GLY A 587 19.04 7.28 -18.89
CA GLY A 587 18.55 7.05 -17.54
C GLY A 587 17.02 6.96 -17.43
N ILE A 588 16.56 6.68 -16.22
CA ILE A 588 15.15 6.43 -15.90
C ILE A 588 14.36 7.74 -15.94
N ASN A 589 13.20 7.72 -16.62
CA ASN A 589 12.29 8.87 -16.76
C ASN A 589 12.98 10.13 -17.33
N ARG A 590 14.06 9.96 -18.10
CA ARG A 590 14.78 11.07 -18.76
C ARG A 590 14.28 11.32 -20.18
N ASN A 591 13.64 10.33 -20.78
CA ASN A 591 13.15 10.36 -22.15
C ASN A 591 11.89 9.52 -22.27
N ASN A 592 10.83 10.06 -22.84
CA ASN A 592 9.55 9.35 -22.97
C ASN A 592 9.62 8.13 -23.90
N ALA A 593 10.68 7.99 -24.70
CA ALA A 593 10.95 6.79 -25.50
C ALA A 593 11.92 5.81 -24.80
N GLY A 594 12.38 6.15 -23.59
CA GLY A 594 13.43 5.50 -22.83
C GLY A 594 12.95 4.52 -21.75
N LEU A 595 13.83 4.30 -20.77
CA LEU A 595 13.50 3.59 -19.54
C LEU A 595 12.51 4.42 -18.72
N GLY A 596 11.48 3.76 -18.22
CA GLY A 596 10.46 4.40 -17.39
C GLY A 596 9.30 3.45 -17.17
N SER A 597 8.38 3.85 -16.31
CA SER A 597 7.19 3.06 -16.04
C SER A 597 6.01 3.96 -15.68
N LEU A 598 4.84 3.34 -15.53
CA LEU A 598 3.68 4.01 -14.95
C LEU A 598 3.70 4.01 -13.41
N HIS A 599 4.71 3.36 -12.81
CA HIS A 599 4.96 3.41 -11.38
C HIS A 599 5.76 4.66 -11.05
N LEU A 600 5.28 5.46 -10.11
CA LEU A 600 5.92 6.73 -9.77
C LEU A 600 7.34 6.53 -9.22
N GLY A 601 8.28 7.34 -9.74
CA GLY A 601 9.64 7.48 -9.19
C GLY A 601 10.64 6.41 -9.62
N GLY A 602 10.34 5.55 -10.59
CA GLY A 602 11.27 4.50 -11.02
C GLY A 602 10.71 3.51 -12.05
N LEU A 603 11.33 2.35 -12.15
CA LEU A 603 10.82 1.20 -12.90
C LEU A 603 11.20 -0.14 -12.27
N ASN A 604 10.49 -1.21 -12.64
CA ASN A 604 10.89 -2.57 -12.35
C ASN A 604 11.87 -3.12 -13.41
N ILE A 605 12.86 -3.90 -12.98
CA ILE A 605 13.82 -4.59 -13.85
C ILE A 605 13.87 -6.07 -13.45
N GLY A 606 13.82 -6.96 -14.45
CA GLY A 606 14.08 -8.39 -14.32
C GLY A 606 15.51 -8.73 -14.75
N PHE A 607 16.19 -9.57 -13.97
CA PHE A 607 17.63 -9.83 -14.10
C PHE A 607 17.91 -11.25 -14.56
N ARG A 608 19.17 -11.51 -14.99
CA ARG A 608 19.64 -12.82 -15.46
C ARG A 608 19.59 -13.92 -14.41
N ASP A 609 19.52 -13.53 -13.15
CA ASP A 609 19.58 -14.43 -12.01
C ASP A 609 18.19 -14.91 -11.56
N GLY A 610 17.15 -14.55 -12.32
CA GLY A 610 15.76 -14.90 -12.07
C GLY A 610 15.06 -13.98 -11.05
N GLY A 611 15.77 -13.01 -10.46
CA GLY A 611 15.19 -12.01 -9.58
C GLY A 611 14.61 -10.80 -10.34
N ALA A 612 13.70 -10.07 -9.69
CA ALA A 612 13.21 -8.79 -10.18
C ALA A 612 13.09 -7.78 -9.03
N THR A 613 13.24 -6.49 -9.33
CA THR A 613 13.19 -5.43 -8.32
C THR A 613 12.73 -4.10 -8.91
N PHE A 614 12.36 -3.16 -8.05
CA PHE A 614 12.11 -1.77 -8.41
C PHE A 614 13.37 -0.91 -8.22
N ILE A 615 13.71 -0.10 -9.22
CA ILE A 615 14.86 0.81 -9.22
C ILE A 615 14.36 2.25 -9.23
N SER A 616 14.85 3.05 -8.28
CA SER A 616 14.55 4.49 -8.20
C SER A 616 15.12 5.23 -9.41
N GLU A 617 14.40 6.25 -9.90
CA GLU A 617 14.87 7.16 -10.94
C GLU A 617 16.10 8.00 -10.53
N THR A 618 16.38 8.03 -9.23
CA THR A 618 17.56 8.68 -8.63
C THR A 618 18.78 7.76 -8.56
N TYR A 619 18.67 6.51 -9.00
CA TYR A 619 19.77 5.54 -8.97
C TYR A 619 20.94 6.01 -9.85
N GLU A 620 22.16 5.62 -9.49
CA GLU A 620 23.37 6.09 -10.17
C GLU A 620 23.41 5.58 -11.62
N LEU A 621 23.52 6.50 -12.57
CA LEU A 621 23.41 6.18 -14.00
C LEU A 621 24.52 5.22 -14.48
N SER A 622 25.74 5.37 -13.99
CA SER A 622 26.88 4.50 -14.31
C SER A 622 26.62 3.04 -13.91
N LYS A 623 26.10 2.82 -12.70
CA LYS A 623 25.74 1.50 -12.20
C LYS A 623 24.58 0.89 -13.01
N LEU A 624 23.56 1.68 -13.32
CA LEU A 624 22.45 1.26 -14.17
C LEU A 624 22.95 0.83 -15.56
N GLN A 625 23.84 1.62 -16.19
CA GLN A 625 24.43 1.28 -17.49
C GLN A 625 25.19 -0.05 -17.42
N GLY A 626 25.96 -0.27 -16.35
CA GLY A 626 26.64 -1.53 -16.08
C GLY A 626 25.71 -2.74 -15.98
N TRP A 627 24.49 -2.57 -15.46
CA TRP A 627 23.48 -3.64 -15.48
C TRP A 627 22.93 -3.91 -16.88
N LEU A 628 22.79 -2.87 -17.72
CA LEU A 628 22.20 -2.98 -19.06
C LEU A 628 23.16 -3.60 -20.09
N ASP A 629 24.46 -3.35 -19.97
CA ASP A 629 25.50 -3.97 -20.81
C ASP A 629 26.13 -5.22 -20.16
N GLY A 630 25.75 -5.54 -18.91
CA GLY A 630 26.21 -6.71 -18.18
C GLY A 630 27.66 -6.61 -17.70
N THR A 631 28.22 -5.41 -17.56
CA THR A 631 29.58 -5.18 -17.02
C THR A 631 29.61 -4.95 -15.50
N ALA A 632 28.45 -4.85 -14.85
CA ALA A 632 28.37 -4.63 -13.40
C ALA A 632 28.95 -5.78 -12.58
N GLU A 633 29.81 -5.43 -11.63
CA GLU A 633 30.45 -6.36 -10.68
C GLU A 633 29.59 -6.60 -9.42
N THR A 634 28.73 -5.65 -9.05
CA THR A 634 27.86 -5.74 -7.87
C THR A 634 26.43 -5.31 -8.17
N ARG A 635 25.53 -5.59 -7.22
CA ARG A 635 24.14 -5.15 -7.20
C ARG A 635 23.86 -4.41 -5.89
N ASP A 636 24.58 -3.29 -5.71
CA ASP A 636 24.36 -2.38 -4.58
C ASP A 636 23.05 -1.62 -4.80
N TRP A 637 22.16 -1.64 -3.80
CA TRP A 637 20.81 -1.07 -3.91
C TRP A 637 20.72 0.42 -3.61
#